data_AF-A0A3M1UXS9-F1
#
_entry.id   AF-A0A3M1UXS9-F1
#
_cell.length_a   1.000
_cell.length_b   1.000
_cell.length_c   1.000
_cell.angle_alpha   90.00
_cell.angle_beta   90.00
_cell.angle_gamma   90.00
#
_symmetry.space_group_name_H-M   'P 1'
#
loop_
_entity.id
_entity.type
_entity.pdbx_description
1 polymer ?
#
loop_
_entity_poly.entity_id
_entity_poly.type
_entity_poly.pdbx_seq_one_letter_code
_entity_poly.pdbx_strand_id
1 'polypeptide(L)'
;MPGRGPGDCLPADGSVVAIYVWRPVGRGPCPAASGIESGDRAALTGCTNAACRVAVVESAGEPRLSMNVRLSRTQVWRVAVWVALVCGSAAPARAEEDHLGFLRGLRQRGYADMAMAYLEQLAEDPNVPADVKAVVDYERAMTLLEGVGSLHSPEAQKEQIERAQGFLEQFVERHPRHPLAGKANSELGRLLLSKARVLIWQAEAADTEEQQQKLRDQAREAVKRAREIFRTAHDQHKAAWEAFPKFIDQEKDKEQYELRRQAETRYIRAQVDLALTTYVEAQTYDPQDVQYTNLLIEAAKQFEEIHARYRTQTGGLYARLWQGKCFEEQGDIQRALGIYNELLKHPGKTASMRSLQDQALHFRLVCLNHPDRKAYELAKKEAEEWLQRVDRLRSRTEAGLGIRWELVRALEGLARGKDVKPEERERYLRQALEVAREVNRFPGRYKHPSTLKIRELNIALHGRAEEPKDFGTAYRLAQESLAKVSERREALQKAKESGDQKAIATAEADLKLVLNETARLLRLALSLADEKTPLSEMQQARYYLAWISLLMGRYYEAAILAEFVSRTYKETDPDEKEKAEKIVQDCAYLAVAAYTRAYNESREDDRDVDLQNLIRVCNEFTRRWPNHPRANEARMTLGRLYSQENRPVEAAKWFSQIPSSDKHYAEAQIAAGQAYWRQSRTPTACRKRNVRARSN
;
A
#
# COMPACT_ATOMS: atom_id res chain seq x y z
N MET A 1 3.09 -31.00 -51.64
CA MET A 1 2.80 -30.27 -52.89
C MET A 1 1.32 -29.92 -52.91
N PRO A 2 0.92 -28.73 -53.41
CA PRO A 2 1.42 -27.42 -52.97
C PRO A 2 0.24 -26.42 -52.77
N GLY A 3 0.38 -25.37 -51.96
CA GLY A 3 0.81 -24.03 -52.42
C GLY A 3 -0.35 -23.03 -52.16
N ARG A 4 -0.20 -21.72 -51.97
CA ARG A 4 0.91 -20.74 -51.98
C ARG A 4 0.42 -19.53 -51.14
N GLY A 5 1.32 -18.73 -50.56
CA GLY A 5 1.07 -17.29 -50.30
C GLY A 5 1.18 -16.47 -51.61
N PRO A 6 1.49 -15.16 -51.64
CA PRO A 6 1.75 -14.19 -50.55
C PRO A 6 1.07 -12.80 -50.75
N GLY A 7 1.27 -11.89 -49.78
CA GLY A 7 1.53 -10.43 -49.91
C GLY A 7 0.67 -9.49 -50.77
N ASP A 8 0.26 -8.35 -50.20
CA ASP A 8 0.70 -7.02 -50.67
C ASP A 8 0.30 -5.88 -49.71
N CYS A 9 1.08 -4.80 -49.77
CA CYS A 9 1.15 -3.67 -48.84
C CYS A 9 0.45 -2.39 -49.39
N LEU A 10 -0.12 -1.60 -48.46
CA LEU A 10 -0.29 -0.11 -48.44
C LEU A 10 -1.21 0.59 -49.48
N PRO A 11 -1.52 1.90 -49.35
CA PRO A 11 -2.09 2.66 -48.21
C PRO A 11 -3.32 3.53 -48.65
N ALA A 12 -4.12 4.06 -47.73
CA ALA A 12 -4.89 5.31 -47.97
C ALA A 12 -5.54 5.88 -46.70
N ASP A 13 -5.43 7.19 -46.59
CA ASP A 13 -6.02 8.12 -45.63
C ASP A 13 -7.54 7.99 -45.43
N GLY A 14 -8.04 8.45 -44.29
CA GLY A 14 -9.48 8.70 -44.13
C GLY A 14 -9.96 8.81 -42.69
N SER A 15 -9.69 9.95 -42.07
CA SER A 15 -10.33 10.44 -40.86
C SER A 15 -11.86 10.42 -40.96
N VAL A 16 -12.55 9.65 -40.12
CA VAL A 16 -13.97 9.91 -39.77
C VAL A 16 -14.25 9.57 -38.32
N VAL A 17 -14.78 10.59 -37.65
CA VAL A 17 -15.27 10.68 -36.27
C VAL A 17 -16.40 9.66 -36.01
N ALA A 18 -16.27 8.86 -34.95
CA ALA A 18 -17.35 7.99 -34.45
C ALA A 18 -17.92 8.53 -33.13
N ILE A 19 -19.14 9.04 -33.23
CA ILE A 19 -20.01 9.53 -32.15
C ILE A 19 -20.56 8.32 -31.38
N TYR A 20 -20.22 8.17 -30.11
CA TYR A 20 -20.86 7.18 -29.23
C TYR A 20 -22.19 7.70 -28.69
N VAL A 21 -23.29 7.15 -29.21
CA VAL A 21 -24.65 7.31 -28.65
C VAL A 21 -24.94 6.13 -27.73
N TRP A 22 -25.14 6.41 -26.43
CA TRP A 22 -25.57 5.42 -25.45
C TRP A 22 -27.10 5.19 -25.52
N ARG A 23 -27.50 3.92 -25.71
CA ARG A 23 -28.89 3.43 -25.57
C ARG A 23 -29.14 2.96 -24.12
N PRO A 24 -30.30 3.24 -23.50
CA PRO A 24 -30.71 2.57 -22.27
C PRO A 24 -31.52 1.29 -22.55
N VAL A 25 -31.24 0.24 -21.77
CA VAL A 25 -31.85 -1.10 -21.83
C VAL A 25 -33.10 -1.17 -20.95
N GLY A 26 -34.09 -1.93 -21.42
CA GLY A 26 -35.47 -1.96 -20.96
C GLY A 26 -35.79 -2.80 -19.71
N ARG A 27 -37.05 -2.65 -19.30
CA ARG A 27 -37.72 -3.26 -18.14
C ARG A 27 -38.26 -4.67 -18.41
N GLY A 28 -38.42 -5.42 -17.32
CA GLY A 28 -39.54 -6.34 -17.06
C GLY A 28 -39.12 -7.61 -16.28
N PRO A 29 -40.04 -8.38 -15.66
CA PRO A 29 -41.29 -8.01 -14.97
C PRO A 29 -41.42 -8.64 -13.55
N CYS A 30 -42.42 -8.20 -12.78
CA CYS A 30 -42.85 -8.78 -11.50
C CYS A 30 -43.59 -10.13 -11.66
N PRO A 31 -43.79 -10.86 -10.55
CA PRO A 31 -45.03 -11.60 -10.32
C PRO A 31 -45.79 -11.15 -9.04
N ALA A 32 -47.12 -11.19 -9.19
CA ALA A 32 -48.22 -11.06 -8.21
C ALA A 32 -48.28 -12.27 -7.24
N ALA A 33 -49.16 -12.43 -6.24
CA ALA A 33 -50.00 -11.66 -5.32
C ALA A 33 -50.80 -12.70 -4.49
N SER A 34 -51.05 -12.49 -3.19
CA SER A 34 -52.16 -13.05 -2.36
C SER A 34 -51.79 -12.91 -0.87
N GLY A 35 -52.59 -12.47 0.11
CA GLY A 35 -53.99 -12.05 0.22
C GLY A 35 -54.30 -11.74 1.71
N ILE A 36 -55.57 -11.40 2.02
CA ILE A 36 -56.26 -11.31 3.34
C ILE A 36 -56.18 -9.90 4.01
N GLU A 37 -57.20 -9.03 3.81
CA GLU A 37 -58.39 -8.73 4.69
C GLU A 37 -58.00 -8.09 6.06
N SER A 38 -58.61 -7.06 6.67
CA SER A 38 -59.70 -6.08 6.41
C SER A 38 -59.92 -5.27 7.72
N GLY A 39 -60.34 -3.99 7.68
CA GLY A 39 -60.85 -3.20 8.84
C GLY A 39 -59.75 -2.46 9.63
N ASP A 40 -59.76 -1.14 9.89
CA ASP A 40 -60.86 -0.20 10.09
C ASP A 40 -60.52 1.26 9.69
N ARG A 41 -61.59 2.05 9.48
CA ARG A 41 -61.68 3.48 9.12
C ARG A 41 -60.89 4.38 10.11
N ALA A 42 -60.28 5.52 9.74
CA ALA A 42 -60.92 6.71 9.17
C ALA A 42 -59.94 7.75 8.58
N ALA A 43 -60.37 8.33 7.44
CA ALA A 43 -60.22 9.67 6.85
C ALA A 43 -59.37 10.74 7.61
N LEU A 44 -58.56 11.62 6.99
CA LEU A 44 -58.80 12.50 5.83
C LEU A 44 -57.47 13.06 5.24
N THR A 45 -57.41 13.17 3.90
CA THR A 45 -56.78 14.23 3.06
C THR A 45 -55.27 14.53 3.18
N GLY A 46 -54.46 14.56 2.12
CA GLY A 46 -54.68 14.43 0.69
C GLY A 46 -53.33 14.40 -0.05
N CYS A 47 -53.21 13.48 -1.01
CA CYS A 47 -52.16 13.47 -2.04
C CYS A 47 -52.73 14.09 -3.31
N THR A 48 -51.91 14.81 -4.10
CA THR A 48 -51.89 14.67 -5.57
C THR A 48 -50.63 15.30 -6.16
N ASN A 49 -49.67 14.42 -6.46
CA ASN A 49 -49.02 14.21 -7.75
C ASN A 49 -48.96 15.33 -8.83
N ALA A 50 -47.72 15.43 -9.35
CA ALA A 50 -47.33 15.24 -10.75
C ALA A 50 -47.15 16.44 -11.70
N ALA A 51 -45.90 16.50 -12.19
CA ALA A 51 -45.50 16.51 -13.60
C ALA A 51 -45.67 17.78 -14.45
N CYS A 52 -44.51 18.22 -14.97
CA CYS A 52 -44.26 18.64 -16.35
C CYS A 52 -45.32 19.50 -17.05
N ARG A 53 -45.00 20.80 -17.22
CA ARG A 53 -45.32 21.49 -18.47
C ARG A 53 -44.15 22.34 -18.95
N VAL A 54 -43.63 21.92 -20.09
CA VAL A 54 -42.95 22.73 -21.11
C VAL A 54 -43.78 23.98 -21.38
N ALA A 55 -43.16 25.16 -21.29
CA ALA A 55 -43.74 26.40 -21.79
C ALA A 55 -42.91 26.89 -22.98
N VAL A 56 -43.40 26.52 -24.17
CA VAL A 56 -43.17 27.25 -25.42
C VAL A 56 -43.72 28.66 -25.21
N VAL A 57 -42.89 29.69 -25.40
CA VAL A 57 -43.36 31.08 -25.48
C VAL A 57 -43.42 31.44 -26.96
N GLU A 58 -44.57 31.15 -27.55
CA GLU A 58 -45.00 31.66 -28.85
C GLU A 58 -45.98 32.82 -28.61
N SER A 59 -45.99 33.73 -29.58
CA SER A 59 -46.47 35.12 -29.54
C SER A 59 -47.94 35.36 -29.14
N ALA A 60 -48.16 36.41 -28.32
CA ALA A 60 -49.34 37.28 -28.33
C ALA A 60 -48.96 38.53 -27.49
N GLY A 61 -49.27 39.78 -27.79
CA GLY A 61 -49.97 40.47 -28.88
C GLY A 61 -49.75 41.97 -28.60
N GLU A 62 -49.59 42.77 -29.65
CA GLU A 62 -49.33 44.21 -29.56
C GLU A 62 -50.49 44.98 -28.91
N PRO A 63 -50.22 45.94 -28.00
CA PRO A 63 -51.09 47.10 -27.82
C PRO A 63 -50.57 48.26 -28.67
N ARG A 64 -51.32 48.57 -29.74
CA ARG A 64 -51.19 49.82 -30.50
C ARG A 64 -51.45 51.02 -29.58
N LEU A 65 -50.41 51.77 -29.27
CA LEU A 65 -50.51 53.15 -28.78
C LEU A 65 -49.88 54.08 -29.83
N SER A 66 -50.73 54.66 -30.66
CA SER A 66 -50.36 55.74 -31.56
C SER A 66 -50.13 57.03 -30.77
N MET A 67 -48.89 57.29 -30.36
CA MET A 67 -48.45 58.63 -29.96
C MET A 67 -47.72 59.29 -31.14
N ASN A 68 -48.43 60.17 -31.83
CA ASN A 68 -47.84 61.09 -32.80
C ASN A 68 -47.02 62.15 -32.05
N VAL A 69 -45.72 61.93 -31.92
CA VAL A 69 -44.78 62.97 -31.47
C VAL A 69 -44.08 63.53 -32.71
N ARG A 70 -44.48 64.75 -33.12
CA ARG A 70 -43.74 65.53 -34.12
C ARG A 70 -42.45 66.06 -33.49
N LEU A 71 -41.37 65.30 -33.60
CA LEU A 71 -40.02 65.77 -33.26
C LEU A 71 -39.46 66.62 -34.40
N SER A 72 -39.01 67.83 -34.07
CA SER A 72 -38.34 68.72 -35.03
C SER A 72 -36.95 68.16 -35.40
N ARG A 73 -36.49 68.42 -36.65
CA ARG A 73 -35.20 67.94 -37.21
C ARG A 73 -33.98 68.22 -36.30
N THR A 74 -34.04 69.23 -35.44
CA THR A 74 -33.01 69.61 -34.47
C THR A 74 -32.95 68.72 -33.22
N GLN A 75 -34.04 68.04 -32.84
CA GLN A 75 -34.06 67.12 -31.68
C GLN A 75 -33.53 65.72 -32.03
N VAL A 76 -33.74 65.26 -33.27
CA VAL A 76 -33.17 63.98 -33.76
C VAL A 76 -31.64 64.04 -33.80
N TRP A 77 -31.09 65.20 -34.17
CA TRP A 77 -29.64 65.42 -34.20
C TRP A 77 -29.02 65.45 -32.79
N ARG A 78 -29.72 66.00 -31.79
CA ARG A 78 -29.25 66.02 -30.40
C ARG A 78 -29.27 64.65 -29.73
N VAL A 79 -30.26 63.81 -30.04
CA VAL A 79 -30.31 62.42 -29.53
C VAL A 79 -29.25 61.56 -30.22
N ALA A 80 -29.03 61.72 -31.53
CA ALA A 80 -27.98 61.01 -32.25
C ALA A 80 -26.56 61.38 -31.76
N VAL A 81 -26.31 62.65 -31.45
CA VAL A 81 -25.04 63.10 -30.88
C VAL A 81 -24.86 62.61 -29.44
N TRP A 82 -25.91 62.55 -28.62
CA TRP A 82 -25.82 61.97 -27.27
C TRP A 82 -25.60 60.45 -27.28
N VAL A 83 -26.23 59.71 -28.19
CA VAL A 83 -25.97 58.27 -28.35
C VAL A 83 -24.56 58.01 -28.89
N ALA A 84 -24.07 58.83 -29.82
CA ALA A 84 -22.69 58.74 -30.31
C ALA A 84 -21.65 59.13 -29.24
N LEU A 85 -21.96 60.08 -28.35
CA LEU A 85 -21.08 60.47 -27.25
C LEU A 85 -21.05 59.43 -26.11
N VAL A 86 -22.18 58.76 -25.83
CA VAL A 86 -22.27 57.70 -24.81
C VAL A 86 -21.68 56.38 -25.31
N CYS A 87 -21.77 56.07 -26.60
CA CYS A 87 -21.11 54.90 -27.20
C CYS A 87 -19.61 55.11 -27.47
N GLY A 88 -19.13 56.36 -27.57
CA GLY A 88 -17.71 56.69 -27.77
C GLY A 88 -16.84 56.63 -26.50
N SER A 89 -17.46 56.57 -25.31
CA SER A 89 -16.78 56.49 -24.01
C SER A 89 -16.97 55.14 -23.31
N ALA A 90 -17.47 54.13 -24.01
CA ALA A 90 -17.35 52.75 -23.54
C ALA A 90 -15.89 52.32 -23.70
N ALA A 91 -15.10 52.56 -22.65
CA ALA A 91 -13.86 51.80 -22.45
C ALA A 91 -14.20 50.31 -22.68
N PRO A 92 -13.35 49.53 -23.38
CA PRO A 92 -13.60 48.12 -23.54
C PRO A 92 -13.76 47.54 -22.14
N ALA A 93 -14.98 47.13 -21.80
CA ALA A 93 -15.23 46.28 -20.66
C ALA A 93 -14.59 44.94 -21.03
N ARG A 94 -13.28 44.82 -20.78
CA ARG A 94 -12.66 43.52 -20.62
C ARG A 94 -13.41 42.90 -19.45
N ALA A 95 -14.28 41.94 -19.73
CA ALA A 95 -14.70 41.00 -18.72
C ALA A 95 -13.42 40.28 -18.29
N GLU A 96 -12.77 40.80 -17.25
CA GLU A 96 -11.59 40.21 -16.65
C GLU A 96 -12.06 38.87 -16.07
N GLU A 97 -11.68 37.78 -16.73
CA GLU A 97 -12.09 36.44 -16.32
C GLU A 97 -11.48 36.16 -14.94
N ASP A 98 -12.31 35.85 -13.93
CA ASP A 98 -11.82 35.45 -12.61
C ASP A 98 -11.25 34.03 -12.67
N HIS A 99 -10.04 33.92 -13.23
CA HIS A 99 -9.33 32.66 -13.45
C HIS A 99 -9.22 31.83 -12.16
N LEU A 100 -8.90 32.48 -11.03
CA LEU A 100 -8.74 31.82 -9.74
C LEU A 100 -10.08 31.45 -9.11
N GLY A 101 -11.14 32.24 -9.31
CA GLY A 101 -12.51 31.87 -8.95
C GLY A 101 -13.00 30.65 -9.70
N PHE A 102 -12.79 30.60 -11.03
CA PHE A 102 -13.15 29.45 -11.86
C PHE A 102 -12.39 28.19 -11.43
N LEU A 103 -11.07 28.30 -11.24
CA LEU A 103 -10.24 27.19 -10.74
C LEU A 103 -10.72 26.64 -9.39
N ARG A 104 -11.03 27.53 -8.43
CA ARG A 104 -11.61 27.13 -7.14
C ARG A 104 -12.94 26.41 -7.32
N GLY A 105 -13.77 26.88 -8.25
CA GLY A 105 -15.04 26.26 -8.60
C GLY A 105 -14.90 24.84 -9.18
N LEU A 106 -13.85 24.59 -9.97
CA LEU A 106 -13.53 23.25 -10.50
C LEU A 106 -13.09 22.29 -9.39
N ARG A 107 -12.15 22.72 -8.54
CA ARG A 107 -11.66 21.94 -7.40
C ARG A 107 -12.76 21.58 -6.41
N GLN A 108 -13.61 22.55 -6.03
CA GLN A 108 -14.72 22.32 -5.11
C GLN A 108 -15.74 21.29 -5.62
N ARG A 109 -15.85 21.11 -6.95
CA ARG A 109 -16.72 20.11 -7.58
C ARG A 109 -16.02 18.76 -7.81
N GLY A 110 -14.75 18.65 -7.46
CA GLY A 110 -13.95 17.43 -7.64
C GLY A 110 -13.39 17.22 -9.05
N TYR A 111 -13.41 18.25 -9.91
CA TYR A 111 -12.87 18.17 -11.27
C TYR A 111 -11.37 18.47 -11.32
N ALA A 112 -10.56 17.63 -10.66
CA ALA A 112 -9.11 17.82 -10.55
C ALA A 112 -8.40 17.78 -11.91
N ASP A 113 -8.76 16.83 -12.78
CA ASP A 113 -8.14 16.69 -14.11
C ASP A 113 -8.42 17.93 -14.99
N MET A 114 -9.65 18.45 -14.94
CA MET A 114 -10.01 19.66 -15.67
C MET A 114 -9.35 20.91 -15.08
N ALA A 115 -9.18 20.97 -13.75
CA ALA A 115 -8.45 22.05 -13.11
C ALA A 115 -6.96 22.05 -13.51
N MET A 116 -6.34 20.87 -13.64
CA MET A 116 -4.98 20.74 -14.14
C MET A 116 -4.85 21.16 -15.61
N ALA A 117 -5.77 20.71 -16.48
CA ALA A 117 -5.78 21.12 -17.88
C ALA A 117 -5.99 22.64 -18.03
N TYR A 118 -6.84 23.24 -17.21
CA TYR A 118 -7.04 24.69 -17.19
C TYR A 118 -5.76 25.42 -16.75
N LEU A 119 -5.05 24.93 -15.73
CA LEU A 119 -3.76 25.50 -15.30
C LEU A 119 -2.66 25.38 -16.36
N GLU A 120 -2.68 24.34 -17.19
CA GLU A 120 -1.80 24.21 -18.36
C GLU A 120 -2.11 25.27 -19.42
N GLN A 121 -3.40 25.48 -19.74
CA GLN A 121 -3.83 26.54 -20.65
C GLN A 121 -3.43 27.93 -20.14
N LEU A 122 -3.59 28.20 -18.84
CA LEU A 122 -3.20 29.48 -18.24
C LEU A 122 -1.69 29.73 -18.30
N ALA A 123 -0.89 28.67 -18.24
CA ALA A 123 0.57 28.78 -18.35
C ALA A 123 1.01 29.16 -19.77
N GLU A 124 0.34 28.62 -20.78
CA GLU A 124 0.67 28.81 -22.20
C GLU A 124 0.08 30.09 -22.80
N ASP A 125 -1.08 30.55 -22.34
CA ASP A 125 -1.76 31.71 -22.92
C ASP A 125 -1.00 33.02 -22.61
N PRO A 126 -0.50 33.75 -23.62
CA PRO A 126 0.20 35.02 -23.44
C PRO A 126 -0.67 36.14 -22.83
N ASN A 127 -1.99 36.04 -22.90
CA ASN A 127 -2.93 37.08 -22.44
C ASN A 127 -3.26 37.00 -20.95
N VAL A 128 -2.85 35.94 -20.25
CA VAL A 128 -3.12 35.77 -18.82
C VAL A 128 -2.29 36.75 -17.99
N PRO A 129 -2.90 37.47 -17.03
CA PRO A 129 -2.19 38.39 -16.14
C PRO A 129 -0.98 37.77 -15.43
N ALA A 130 0.08 38.57 -15.26
CA ALA A 130 1.36 38.08 -14.72
C ALA A 130 1.26 37.58 -13.26
N ASP A 131 0.36 38.16 -12.47
CA ASP A 131 0.04 37.74 -11.10
C ASP A 131 -0.65 36.37 -11.06
N VAL A 132 -1.53 36.08 -12.02
CA VAL A 132 -2.15 34.75 -12.18
C VAL A 132 -1.11 33.74 -12.64
N LYS A 133 -0.25 34.09 -13.60
CA LYS A 133 0.85 33.22 -14.04
C LYS A 133 1.83 32.88 -12.91
N ALA A 134 2.13 33.85 -12.05
CA ALA A 134 3.05 33.66 -10.93
C ALA A 134 2.57 32.60 -9.93
N VAL A 135 1.27 32.32 -9.83
CA VAL A 135 0.71 31.35 -8.88
C VAL A 135 0.38 29.98 -9.50
N VAL A 136 0.60 29.78 -10.80
CA VAL A 136 0.24 28.54 -11.50
C VAL A 136 0.88 27.31 -10.85
N ASP A 137 2.17 27.36 -10.53
CA ASP A 137 2.86 26.22 -9.90
C ASP A 137 2.30 25.91 -8.50
N TYR A 138 1.98 26.95 -7.71
CA TYR A 138 1.33 26.78 -6.41
C TYR A 138 -0.05 26.12 -6.56
N GLU A 139 -0.86 26.61 -7.49
CA GLU A 139 -2.21 26.10 -7.71
C GLU A 139 -2.23 24.68 -8.32
N ARG A 140 -1.24 24.33 -9.16
CA ARG A 140 -1.01 22.94 -9.61
C ARG A 140 -0.75 22.04 -8.43
N ALA A 141 0.14 22.43 -7.53
CA ALA A 141 0.40 21.65 -6.33
C ALA A 141 -0.85 21.46 -5.47
N MET A 142 -1.62 22.52 -5.20
CA MET A 142 -2.83 22.42 -4.39
C MET A 142 -3.88 21.52 -5.05
N THR A 143 -4.06 21.63 -6.37
CA THR A 143 -4.97 20.77 -7.14
C THR A 143 -4.59 19.30 -7.03
N LEU A 144 -3.30 18.99 -7.17
CA LEU A 144 -2.80 17.62 -7.00
C LEU A 144 -3.00 17.12 -5.56
N LEU A 145 -2.70 17.91 -4.54
CA LEU A 145 -2.88 17.51 -3.13
C LEU A 145 -4.35 17.23 -2.78
N GLU A 146 -5.28 18.07 -3.25
CA GLU A 146 -6.72 17.87 -3.05
C GLU A 146 -7.22 16.61 -3.79
N GLY A 147 -6.64 16.31 -4.95
CA GLY A 147 -7.00 15.15 -5.77
C GLY A 147 -6.51 13.80 -5.23
N VAL A 148 -5.53 13.75 -4.33
CA VAL A 148 -4.90 12.49 -3.86
C VAL A 148 -5.94 11.50 -3.32
N GLY A 149 -6.94 12.00 -2.59
CA GLY A 149 -7.98 11.17 -1.96
C GLY A 149 -8.91 10.45 -2.94
N SER A 150 -8.92 10.84 -4.22
CA SER A 150 -9.71 10.20 -5.28
C SER A 150 -9.00 9.01 -5.94
N LEU A 151 -7.67 8.92 -5.77
CA LEU A 151 -6.87 7.86 -6.36
C LEU A 151 -6.99 6.55 -5.57
N HIS A 152 -7.08 5.43 -6.28
CA HIS A 152 -7.30 4.11 -5.68
C HIS A 152 -6.00 3.31 -5.49
N SER A 153 -4.91 3.66 -6.20
CA SER A 153 -3.59 3.02 -6.07
C SER A 153 -2.69 3.82 -5.12
N PRO A 154 -2.06 3.18 -4.13
CA PRO A 154 -1.03 3.80 -3.28
C PRO A 154 0.16 4.36 -4.07
N GLU A 155 0.55 3.69 -5.14
CA GLU A 155 1.65 4.10 -6.02
C GLU A 155 1.28 5.40 -6.75
N ALA A 156 0.06 5.46 -7.31
CA ALA A 156 -0.45 6.68 -7.94
C ALA A 156 -0.59 7.84 -6.94
N GLN A 157 -1.04 7.57 -5.71
CA GLN A 157 -1.10 8.57 -4.63
C GLN A 157 0.29 9.13 -4.32
N LYS A 158 1.30 8.26 -4.22
CA LYS A 158 2.69 8.64 -3.96
C LYS A 158 3.24 9.51 -5.08
N GLU A 159 3.09 9.08 -6.33
CA GLU A 159 3.57 9.83 -7.50
C GLU A 159 2.92 11.22 -7.57
N GLN A 160 1.62 11.32 -7.31
CA GLN A 160 0.90 12.59 -7.30
C GLN A 160 1.41 13.54 -6.20
N ILE A 161 1.70 13.02 -5.00
CA ILE A 161 2.29 13.80 -3.91
C ILE A 161 3.70 14.29 -4.29
N GLU A 162 4.52 13.45 -4.91
CA GLU A 162 5.87 13.82 -5.36
C GLU A 162 5.84 14.91 -6.44
N ARG A 163 4.90 14.83 -7.40
CA ARG A 163 4.65 15.90 -8.38
C ARG A 163 4.22 17.20 -7.71
N ALA A 164 3.30 17.13 -6.74
CA ALA A 164 2.86 18.31 -5.98
C ALA A 164 4.02 18.95 -5.19
N GLN A 165 4.89 18.13 -4.59
CA GLN A 165 6.10 18.59 -3.92
C GLN A 165 7.00 19.36 -4.89
N GLY A 166 7.26 18.81 -6.08
CA GLY A 166 8.10 19.46 -7.10
C GLY A 166 7.55 20.83 -7.55
N PHE A 167 6.24 20.97 -7.72
CA PHE A 167 5.63 22.26 -8.04
C PHE A 167 5.72 23.28 -6.89
N LEU A 168 5.59 22.84 -5.63
CA LEU A 168 5.81 23.72 -4.47
C LEU A 168 7.26 24.20 -4.39
N GLU A 169 8.23 23.30 -4.59
CA GLU A 169 9.65 23.65 -4.62
C GLU A 169 9.94 24.70 -5.72
N GLN A 170 9.44 24.46 -6.95
CA GLN A 170 9.59 25.42 -8.06
C GLN A 170 8.97 26.79 -7.76
N PHE A 171 7.77 26.82 -7.15
CA PHE A 171 7.09 28.06 -6.82
C PHE A 171 7.90 28.89 -5.81
N VAL A 172 8.41 28.27 -4.74
CA VAL A 172 9.17 28.99 -3.71
C VAL A 172 10.53 29.45 -4.24
N GLU A 173 11.16 28.68 -5.13
CA GLU A 173 12.42 29.08 -5.78
C GLU A 173 12.24 30.26 -6.74
N ARG A 174 11.19 30.24 -7.58
CA ARG A 174 10.91 31.32 -8.55
C ARG A 174 10.33 32.57 -7.89
N HIS A 175 9.54 32.39 -6.83
CA HIS A 175 8.78 33.45 -6.21
C HIS A 175 8.96 33.52 -4.67
N PRO A 176 10.20 33.64 -4.15
CA PRO A 176 10.50 33.54 -2.72
C PRO A 176 9.89 34.64 -1.85
N ARG A 177 9.54 35.80 -2.45
CA ARG A 177 8.93 36.95 -1.78
C ARG A 177 7.42 37.08 -2.03
N HIS A 178 6.80 36.11 -2.70
CA HIS A 178 5.37 36.17 -2.99
C HIS A 178 4.52 36.03 -1.71
N PRO A 179 3.35 36.68 -1.60
CA PRO A 179 2.47 36.54 -0.43
C PRO A 179 2.04 35.09 -0.11
N LEU A 180 2.05 34.20 -1.11
CA LEU A 180 1.76 32.77 -0.94
C LEU A 180 3.00 31.92 -0.62
N ALA A 181 4.22 32.46 -0.68
CA ALA A 181 5.46 31.70 -0.42
C ALA A 181 5.45 31.08 0.99
N GLY A 182 4.98 31.81 2.00
CA GLY A 182 4.81 31.27 3.36
C GLY A 182 3.86 30.07 3.41
N LYS A 183 2.76 30.11 2.66
CA LYS A 183 1.82 28.98 2.59
C LYS A 183 2.43 27.80 1.84
N ALA A 184 3.09 28.04 0.71
CA ALA A 184 3.76 27.01 -0.07
C ALA A 184 4.82 26.28 0.76
N ASN A 185 5.66 27.03 1.49
CA ASN A 185 6.63 26.46 2.43
C ASN A 185 5.94 25.67 3.56
N SER A 186 4.83 26.16 4.12
CA SER A 186 4.08 25.38 5.12
C SER A 186 3.57 24.04 4.58
N GLU A 187 3.02 24.01 3.36
CA GLU A 187 2.56 22.75 2.76
C GLU A 187 3.74 21.83 2.42
N LEU A 188 4.82 22.37 1.86
CA LEU A 188 6.04 21.61 1.56
C LEU A 188 6.63 20.95 2.82
N GLY A 189 6.72 21.69 3.92
CA GLY A 189 7.16 21.17 5.21
C GLY A 189 6.24 20.04 5.73
N ARG A 190 4.92 20.14 5.53
CA ARG A 190 3.97 19.09 5.94
C ARG A 190 4.11 17.83 5.11
N LEU A 191 4.37 17.94 3.81
CA LEU A 191 4.64 16.78 2.95
C LEU A 191 5.89 16.05 3.41
N LEU A 192 6.98 16.77 3.71
CA LEU A 192 8.21 16.19 4.23
C LEU A 192 8.02 15.54 5.61
N LEU A 193 7.26 16.18 6.50
CA LEU A 193 6.95 15.62 7.81
C LEU A 193 6.06 14.36 7.70
N SER A 194 5.11 14.35 6.77
CA SER A 194 4.30 13.16 6.46
C SER A 194 5.16 12.04 5.90
N LYS A 195 6.10 12.34 5.00
CA LYS A 195 7.09 11.39 4.48
C LYS A 195 7.93 10.78 5.61
N ALA A 196 8.42 11.60 6.53
CA ALA A 196 9.17 11.13 7.70
C ALA A 196 8.36 10.14 8.55
N ARG A 197 7.08 10.43 8.81
CA ARG A 197 6.19 9.51 9.56
C ARG A 197 5.99 8.18 8.85
N VAL A 198 5.82 8.19 7.53
CA VAL A 198 5.72 6.94 6.74
C VAL A 198 7.00 6.14 6.82
N LEU A 199 8.17 6.80 6.76
CA LEU A 199 9.47 6.14 6.91
C LEU A 199 9.65 5.54 8.31
N ILE A 200 9.20 6.22 9.36
CA ILE A 200 9.20 5.69 10.73
C ILE A 200 8.33 4.42 10.81
N TRP A 201 7.12 4.43 10.25
CA TRP A 201 6.26 3.24 10.23
C TRP A 201 6.87 2.09 9.44
N GLN A 202 7.55 2.38 8.32
CA GLN A 202 8.26 1.37 7.54
C GLN A 202 9.46 0.82 8.33
N ALA A 203 10.15 1.65 9.10
CA ALA A 203 11.22 1.21 9.98
C ALA A 203 10.69 0.24 11.04
N GLU A 204 9.57 0.56 11.70
CA GLU A 204 8.94 -0.35 12.68
C GLU A 204 8.53 -1.69 12.08
N ALA A 205 8.18 -1.72 10.79
CA ALA A 205 7.78 -2.92 10.07
C ALA A 205 8.91 -3.67 9.36
N ALA A 206 10.15 -3.15 9.38
CA ALA A 206 11.26 -3.76 8.65
C ALA A 206 11.87 -4.95 9.41
N ASP A 207 12.28 -5.98 8.65
CA ASP A 207 12.73 -7.27 9.17
C ASP A 207 14.17 -7.26 9.70
N THR A 208 15.02 -6.34 9.23
CA THR A 208 16.44 -6.29 9.60
C THR A 208 16.84 -4.96 10.24
N GLU A 209 17.68 -5.01 11.27
CA GLU A 209 18.17 -3.81 11.98
C GLU A 209 18.84 -2.80 11.03
N GLU A 210 19.54 -3.28 10.00
CA GLU A 210 20.17 -2.42 8.99
C GLU A 210 19.13 -1.61 8.18
N GLN A 211 18.03 -2.25 7.77
CA GLN A 211 16.93 -1.56 7.07
C GLN A 211 16.18 -0.61 8.01
N GLN A 212 15.95 -1.03 9.26
CA GLN A 212 15.33 -0.19 10.29
C GLN A 212 16.14 1.10 10.49
N GLN A 213 17.45 0.98 10.67
CA GLN A 213 18.33 2.12 10.90
C GLN A 213 18.38 3.04 9.66
N LYS A 214 18.50 2.48 8.46
CA LYS A 214 18.48 3.25 7.21
C LYS A 214 17.20 4.06 7.04
N LEU A 215 16.04 3.47 7.35
CA LEU A 215 14.74 4.15 7.28
C LEU A 215 14.62 5.24 8.35
N ARG A 216 15.12 5.00 9.57
CA ARG A 216 15.22 6.01 10.65
C ARG A 216 16.12 7.19 10.25
N ASP A 217 17.27 6.93 9.62
CA ASP A 217 18.16 7.98 9.10
C ASP A 217 17.49 8.82 8.01
N GLN A 218 16.80 8.18 7.07
CA GLN A 218 16.03 8.88 6.04
C GLN A 218 14.88 9.72 6.64
N ALA A 219 14.23 9.21 7.68
CA ALA A 219 13.20 9.96 8.41
C ALA A 219 13.80 11.21 9.09
N ARG A 220 14.96 11.08 9.76
CA ARG A 220 15.66 12.22 10.37
C ARG A 220 16.02 13.30 9.35
N GLU A 221 16.55 12.91 8.19
CA GLU A 221 16.90 13.86 7.14
C GLU A 221 15.65 14.60 6.61
N ALA A 222 14.53 13.88 6.42
CA ALA A 222 13.27 14.49 6.04
C ALA A 222 12.74 15.46 7.10
N VAL A 223 12.86 15.13 8.40
CA VAL A 223 12.48 16.04 9.50
C VAL A 223 13.36 17.27 9.54
N LYS A 224 14.68 17.12 9.38
CA LYS A 224 15.62 18.23 9.35
C LYS A 224 15.30 19.21 8.21
N ARG A 225 15.08 18.70 7.00
CA ARG A 225 14.68 19.52 5.85
C ARG A 225 13.32 20.19 6.08
N ALA A 226 12.35 19.48 6.65
CA ALA A 226 11.05 20.05 7.02
C ALA A 226 11.19 21.20 8.02
N ARG A 227 12.06 21.07 9.03
CA ARG A 227 12.32 22.10 10.04
C ARG A 227 12.89 23.37 9.43
N GLU A 228 13.85 23.26 8.51
CA GLU A 228 14.43 24.42 7.81
C GLU A 228 13.36 25.18 6.99
N ILE A 229 12.52 24.44 6.27
CA ILE A 229 11.42 25.00 5.49
C ILE A 229 10.37 25.63 6.42
N PHE A 230 10.02 24.98 7.52
CA PHE A 230 9.07 25.53 8.50
C PHE A 230 9.61 26.78 9.20
N ARG A 231 10.94 26.90 9.43
CA ARG A 231 11.54 28.14 9.95
C ARG A 231 11.35 29.28 8.96
N THR A 232 11.60 29.02 7.69
CA THR A 232 11.36 30.00 6.61
C THR A 232 9.88 30.40 6.54
N ALA A 233 8.97 29.43 6.58
CA ALA A 233 7.53 29.68 6.59
C ALA A 233 7.10 30.50 7.83
N HIS A 234 7.64 30.15 9.00
CA HIS A 234 7.38 30.85 10.26
C HIS A 234 7.74 32.33 10.14
N ASP A 235 8.93 32.65 9.65
CA ASP A 235 9.41 34.02 9.52
C ASP A 235 8.58 34.81 8.49
N GLN A 236 8.19 34.16 7.38
CA GLN A 236 7.29 34.75 6.38
C GLN A 236 5.90 35.04 6.95
N HIS A 237 5.29 34.10 7.69
CA HIS A 237 3.97 34.31 8.32
C HIS A 237 4.04 35.34 9.45
N LYS A 238 5.15 35.38 10.20
CA LYS A 238 5.40 36.40 11.22
C LYS A 238 5.45 37.78 10.60
N ALA A 239 6.26 37.97 9.55
CA ALA A 239 6.37 39.25 8.84
C ALA A 239 5.02 39.68 8.26
N ALA A 240 4.24 38.76 7.69
CA ALA A 240 2.91 39.04 7.17
C ALA A 240 1.92 39.46 8.27
N TRP A 241 2.00 38.89 9.47
CA TRP A 241 1.17 39.27 10.61
C TRP A 241 1.58 40.61 11.22
N GLU A 242 2.89 40.86 11.35
CA GLU A 242 3.45 42.11 11.90
C GLU A 242 3.27 43.31 10.95
N ALA A 243 2.99 43.08 9.67
CA ALA A 243 2.66 44.13 8.71
C ALA A 243 1.30 44.81 8.99
N PHE A 244 0.40 44.17 9.74
CA PHE A 244 -0.87 44.77 10.13
C PHE A 244 -0.70 45.74 11.30
N PRO A 245 -1.47 46.84 11.36
CA PRO A 245 -1.43 47.75 12.49
C PRO A 245 -1.90 47.05 13.77
N LYS A 246 -1.35 47.48 14.92
CA LYS A 246 -1.63 46.88 16.24
C LYS A 246 -3.11 46.93 16.63
N PHE A 247 -3.80 47.99 16.19
CA PHE A 247 -5.23 48.21 16.41
C PHE A 247 -5.94 48.35 15.06
N ILE A 248 -7.03 47.60 14.89
CA ILE A 248 -7.95 47.67 13.75
C ILE A 248 -9.35 47.68 14.35
N ASP A 249 -10.17 48.66 13.99
CA ASP A 249 -11.56 48.76 14.44
C ASP A 249 -12.39 47.66 13.75
N GLN A 250 -12.93 46.72 14.54
CA GLN A 250 -13.65 45.56 14.03
C GLN A 250 -14.93 45.94 13.27
N GLU A 251 -15.57 47.07 13.60
CA GLU A 251 -16.83 47.45 12.99
C GLU A 251 -16.63 48.26 11.71
N LYS A 252 -15.62 49.12 11.70
CA LYS A 252 -15.30 50.00 10.56
C LYS A 252 -14.47 49.29 9.49
N ASP A 253 -13.49 48.49 9.91
CA ASP A 253 -12.51 47.86 9.01
C ASP A 253 -12.59 46.31 9.10
N LYS A 254 -13.80 45.78 8.96
CA LYS A 254 -14.11 44.33 9.06
C LYS A 254 -13.19 43.45 8.24
N GLU A 255 -12.89 43.85 7.01
CA GLU A 255 -12.06 43.07 6.09
C GLU A 255 -10.59 43.01 6.55
N GLN A 256 -10.00 44.14 6.93
CA GLN A 256 -8.64 44.21 7.45
C GLN A 256 -8.51 43.45 8.78
N TYR A 257 -9.53 43.52 9.63
CA TYR A 257 -9.59 42.77 10.88
C TYR A 257 -9.55 41.25 10.63
N GLU A 258 -10.36 40.75 9.70
CA GLU A 258 -10.37 39.32 9.36
C GLU A 258 -9.07 38.88 8.65
N LEU A 259 -8.49 39.71 7.78
CA LEU A 259 -7.19 39.42 7.16
C LEU A 259 -6.08 39.31 8.20
N ARG A 260 -6.03 40.21 9.18
CA ARG A 260 -5.09 40.14 10.29
C ARG A 260 -5.28 38.87 11.11
N ARG A 261 -6.54 38.50 11.42
CA ARG A 261 -6.87 37.28 12.16
C ARG A 261 -6.44 36.01 11.41
N GLN A 262 -6.61 36.00 10.08
CA GLN A 262 -6.11 34.90 9.24
C GLN A 262 -4.58 34.83 9.25
N ALA A 263 -3.90 35.98 9.18
CA ALA A 263 -2.43 36.04 9.27
C ALA A 263 -1.93 35.54 10.64
N GLU A 264 -2.57 35.97 11.73
CA GLU A 264 -2.28 35.48 13.09
C GLU A 264 -2.46 33.97 13.19
N THR A 265 -3.57 33.43 12.66
CA THR A 265 -3.84 31.99 12.66
C THR A 265 -2.75 31.20 11.92
N ARG A 266 -2.27 31.71 10.78
CA ARG A 266 -1.17 31.09 10.02
C ARG A 266 0.15 31.14 10.79
N TYR A 267 0.44 32.27 11.44
CA TYR A 267 1.63 32.40 12.27
C TYR A 267 1.63 31.46 13.48
N ILE A 268 0.49 31.33 14.18
CA ILE A 268 0.33 30.36 15.27
C ILE A 268 0.52 28.94 14.74
N ARG A 269 -0.07 28.63 13.58
CA ARG A 269 0.07 27.31 12.96
C ARG A 269 1.52 26.99 12.61
N ALA A 270 2.28 27.97 12.11
CA ALA A 270 3.70 27.79 11.81
C ALA A 270 4.54 27.50 13.06
N GLN A 271 4.25 28.13 14.21
CA GLN A 271 4.89 27.80 15.48
C GLN A 271 4.60 26.36 15.92
N VAL A 272 3.35 25.91 15.77
CA VAL A 272 2.96 24.51 16.03
C VAL A 272 3.67 23.54 15.09
N ASP A 273 3.67 23.83 13.78
CA ASP A 273 4.30 22.98 12.77
C ASP A 273 5.82 22.85 13.03
N LEU A 274 6.49 23.92 13.51
CA LEU A 274 7.86 23.86 13.99
C LEU A 274 8.05 22.95 15.21
N ALA A 275 7.22 23.11 16.25
CA ALA A 275 7.30 22.27 17.45
C ALA A 275 7.04 20.78 17.15
N LEU A 276 6.16 20.51 16.19
CA LEU A 276 5.93 19.15 15.69
C LEU A 276 7.17 18.51 15.08
N THR A 277 8.09 19.28 14.49
CA THR A 277 9.34 18.68 13.97
C THR A 277 10.18 18.07 15.08
N THR A 278 10.26 18.70 16.25
CA THR A 278 10.98 18.18 17.43
C THR A 278 10.34 16.88 17.91
N TYR A 279 9.01 16.84 17.98
CA TYR A 279 8.27 15.62 18.34
C TYR A 279 8.50 14.48 17.33
N VAL A 280 8.40 14.76 16.02
CA VAL A 280 8.60 13.71 15.00
C VAL A 280 10.06 13.27 14.93
N GLU A 281 11.02 14.15 15.20
CA GLU A 281 12.43 13.77 15.33
C GLU A 281 12.62 12.77 16.48
N ALA A 282 11.95 12.98 17.63
CA ALA A 282 11.99 12.03 18.74
C ALA A 282 11.55 10.62 18.27
N GLN A 283 10.50 10.53 17.45
CA GLN A 283 9.98 9.26 16.92
C GLN A 283 10.95 8.52 15.97
N THR A 284 12.06 9.14 15.57
CA THR A 284 13.11 8.45 14.77
C THR A 284 14.09 7.65 15.63
N TYR A 285 14.07 7.86 16.94
CA TYR A 285 14.89 7.15 17.92
C TYR A 285 14.11 5.98 18.53
N ASP A 286 14.83 5.04 19.11
CA ASP A 286 14.20 3.98 19.88
C ASP A 286 13.58 4.57 21.17
N PRO A 287 12.38 4.11 21.61
CA PRO A 287 11.79 4.58 22.85
C PRO A 287 12.67 4.42 24.11
N GLN A 288 13.66 3.50 24.07
CA GLN A 288 14.62 3.29 25.15
C GLN A 288 15.83 4.25 25.08
N ASP A 289 15.98 5.01 24.00
CA ASP A 289 17.08 5.97 23.82
C ASP A 289 16.88 7.22 24.71
N VAL A 290 17.98 7.73 25.26
CA VAL A 290 17.99 8.99 26.00
C VAL A 290 17.59 10.16 25.08
N GLN A 291 17.97 10.12 23.80
CA GLN A 291 17.61 11.15 22.82
C GLN A 291 16.09 11.24 22.59
N TYR A 292 15.41 10.10 22.56
CA TYR A 292 13.94 10.05 22.48
C TYR A 292 13.30 10.87 23.61
N THR A 293 13.73 10.60 24.85
CA THR A 293 13.21 11.27 26.04
C THR A 293 13.54 12.77 26.05
N ASN A 294 14.78 13.13 25.73
CA ASN A 294 15.21 14.54 25.70
C ASN A 294 14.41 15.37 24.69
N LEU A 295 14.21 14.84 23.47
CA LEU A 295 13.45 15.51 22.42
C LEU A 295 11.96 15.63 22.79
N LEU A 296 11.38 14.63 23.46
CA LEU A 296 10.00 14.73 23.95
C LEU A 296 9.85 15.80 25.05
N ILE A 297 10.84 15.95 25.93
CA ILE A 297 10.84 17.02 26.95
C ILE A 297 10.93 18.39 26.26
N GLU A 298 11.81 18.52 25.28
CA GLU A 298 11.95 19.75 24.50
C GLU A 298 10.66 20.10 23.74
N ALA A 299 10.07 19.12 23.04
CA ALA A 299 8.81 19.30 22.33
C ALA A 299 7.67 19.69 23.27
N ALA A 300 7.56 19.05 24.44
CA ALA A 300 6.55 19.38 25.45
C ALA A 300 6.67 20.85 25.91
N LYS A 301 7.90 21.33 26.12
CA LYS A 301 8.16 22.74 26.49
C LYS A 301 7.79 23.69 25.35
N GLN A 302 8.17 23.38 24.11
CA GLN A 302 7.80 24.20 22.94
C GLN A 302 6.27 24.31 22.80
N PHE A 303 5.53 23.22 22.99
CA PHE A 303 4.07 23.24 22.96
C PHE A 303 3.45 24.00 24.14
N GLU A 304 4.04 23.91 25.34
CA GLU A 304 3.62 24.68 26.50
C GLU A 304 3.72 26.18 26.26
N GLU A 305 4.84 26.64 25.70
CA GLU A 305 5.07 28.06 25.39
C GLU A 305 4.04 28.59 24.39
N ILE A 306 3.69 27.80 23.37
CA ILE A 306 2.65 28.14 22.39
C ILE A 306 1.28 28.20 23.07
N HIS A 307 0.93 27.19 23.86
CA HIS A 307 -0.35 27.15 24.56
C HIS A 307 -0.50 28.33 25.55
N ALA A 308 0.55 28.66 26.29
CA ALA A 308 0.56 29.76 27.25
C ALA A 308 0.25 31.12 26.59
N ARG A 309 0.70 31.31 25.34
CA ARG A 309 0.43 32.51 24.53
C ARG A 309 -0.98 32.50 23.92
N TYR A 310 -1.50 31.35 23.52
CA TYR A 310 -2.74 31.23 22.73
C TYR A 310 -3.81 30.32 23.38
N ARG A 311 -4.00 30.41 24.70
CA ARG A 311 -4.77 29.45 25.52
C ARG A 311 -6.16 29.09 24.99
N THR A 312 -6.92 30.08 24.50
CA THR A 312 -8.30 29.91 24.03
C THR A 312 -8.42 29.73 22.51
N GLN A 313 -7.33 29.96 21.77
CA GLN A 313 -7.32 29.82 20.32
C GLN A 313 -7.11 28.36 19.92
N THR A 314 -7.71 27.94 18.81
CA THR A 314 -7.61 26.55 18.33
C THR A 314 -6.15 26.09 18.13
N GLY A 315 -5.27 26.99 17.69
CA GLY A 315 -3.83 26.68 17.55
C GLY A 315 -3.14 26.39 18.89
N GLY A 316 -3.45 27.15 19.95
CA GLY A 316 -2.91 26.91 21.29
C GLY A 316 -3.52 25.68 21.97
N LEU A 317 -4.80 25.37 21.72
CA LEU A 317 -5.43 24.12 22.17
C LEU A 317 -4.83 22.90 21.45
N TYR A 318 -4.47 23.04 20.17
CA TYR A 318 -3.79 22.00 19.43
C TYR A 318 -2.35 21.79 19.93
N ALA A 319 -1.62 22.85 20.28
CA ALA A 319 -0.34 22.72 20.97
C ALA A 319 -0.50 21.98 22.31
N ARG A 320 -1.53 22.32 23.10
CA ARG A 320 -1.85 21.64 24.36
C ARG A 320 -2.13 20.15 24.18
N LEU A 321 -2.81 19.74 23.10
CA LEU A 321 -3.00 18.33 22.76
C LEU A 321 -1.66 17.60 22.58
N TRP A 322 -0.73 18.18 21.80
CA TRP A 322 0.57 17.56 21.55
C TRP A 322 1.50 17.60 22.76
N GLN A 323 1.37 18.59 23.64
CA GLN A 323 2.02 18.57 24.95
C GLN A 323 1.58 17.33 25.77
N GLY A 324 0.27 17.05 25.78
CA GLY A 324 -0.26 15.81 26.39
C GLY A 324 0.33 14.56 25.76
N LYS A 325 0.47 14.55 24.43
CA LYS A 325 1.07 13.43 23.69
C LYS A 325 2.53 13.18 24.04
N CYS A 326 3.31 14.25 24.23
CA CYS A 326 4.68 14.11 24.73
C CYS A 326 4.73 13.50 26.14
N PHE A 327 3.83 13.91 27.05
CA PHE A 327 3.78 13.31 28.39
C PHE A 327 3.32 11.85 28.38
N GLU A 328 2.35 11.51 27.54
CA GLU A 328 1.91 10.13 27.33
C GLU A 328 3.08 9.23 26.91
N GLU A 329 3.86 9.68 25.93
CA GLU A 329 5.00 8.93 25.39
C GLU A 329 6.24 8.90 26.31
N GLN A 330 6.35 9.86 27.23
CA GLN A 330 7.31 9.81 28.34
C GLN A 330 6.87 8.83 29.45
N GLY A 331 5.66 8.27 29.38
CA GLY A 331 5.08 7.44 30.43
C GLY A 331 4.43 8.22 31.57
N ASP A 332 4.33 9.55 31.49
CA ASP A 332 3.58 10.35 32.48
C ASP A 332 2.09 10.40 32.15
N ILE A 333 1.45 9.26 32.39
CA ILE A 333 0.04 9.04 32.06
C ILE A 333 -0.89 9.97 32.85
N GLN A 334 -0.52 10.37 34.07
CA GLN A 334 -1.36 11.24 34.89
C GLN A 334 -1.43 12.66 34.34
N ARG A 335 -0.29 13.26 33.97
CA ARG A 335 -0.28 14.59 33.35
C ARG A 335 -1.00 14.56 31.99
N ALA A 336 -0.74 13.55 31.17
CA ALA A 336 -1.42 13.38 29.88
C ALA A 336 -2.95 13.32 30.03
N LEU A 337 -3.47 12.50 30.93
CA LEU A 337 -4.92 12.39 31.18
C LEU A 337 -5.53 13.71 31.67
N GLY A 338 -4.82 14.48 32.50
CA GLY A 338 -5.25 15.80 32.94
C GLY A 338 -5.49 16.75 31.77
N ILE A 339 -4.56 16.78 30.83
CA ILE A 339 -4.63 17.60 29.60
C ILE A 339 -5.78 17.13 28.69
N TYR A 340 -5.90 15.84 28.43
CA TYR A 340 -6.96 15.36 27.54
C TYR A 340 -8.36 15.59 28.13
N ASN A 341 -8.52 15.46 29.45
CA ASN A 341 -9.75 15.80 30.16
C ASN A 341 -10.12 17.28 30.00
N GLU A 342 -9.12 18.17 30.08
CA GLU A 342 -9.29 19.62 29.87
C GLU A 342 -9.85 19.90 28.47
N LEU A 343 -9.21 19.33 27.44
CA LEU A 343 -9.59 19.54 26.04
C LEU A 343 -10.98 18.97 25.70
N LEU A 344 -11.34 17.81 26.24
CA LEU A 344 -12.66 17.20 26.03
C LEU A 344 -13.80 18.00 26.65
N LYS A 345 -13.54 18.77 27.72
CA LYS A 345 -14.55 19.62 28.39
C LYS A 345 -14.75 20.98 27.73
N HIS A 346 -13.93 21.34 26.74
CA HIS A 346 -14.02 22.64 26.09
C HIS A 346 -15.37 22.80 25.31
N PRO A 347 -16.13 23.89 25.47
CA PRO A 347 -17.50 24.03 24.94
C PRO A 347 -17.60 24.25 23.41
N GLY A 348 -16.51 24.04 22.66
CA GLY A 348 -16.43 24.35 21.23
C GLY A 348 -17.15 23.33 20.35
N LYS A 349 -18.05 23.78 19.48
CA LYS A 349 -18.83 22.90 18.57
C LYS A 349 -18.43 22.99 17.09
N THR A 350 -17.41 23.78 16.73
CA THR A 350 -16.92 23.91 15.35
C THR A 350 -16.31 22.60 14.85
N ALA A 351 -16.23 22.42 13.52
CA ALA A 351 -15.65 21.21 12.93
C ALA A 351 -14.19 20.98 13.38
N SER A 352 -13.37 22.03 13.44
CA SER A 352 -11.99 21.96 13.92
C SER A 352 -11.89 21.54 15.39
N MET A 353 -12.79 22.06 16.24
CA MET A 353 -12.82 21.66 17.66
C MET A 353 -13.27 20.22 17.84
N ARG A 354 -14.25 19.76 17.06
CA ARG A 354 -14.69 18.36 17.04
C ARG A 354 -13.54 17.43 16.66
N SER A 355 -12.78 17.77 15.62
CA SER A 355 -11.61 17.00 15.20
C SER A 355 -10.51 16.96 16.27
N LEU A 356 -10.26 18.08 16.95
CA LEU A 356 -9.33 18.13 18.08
C LEU A 356 -9.79 17.26 19.25
N GLN A 357 -11.09 17.29 19.59
CA GLN A 357 -11.67 16.44 20.62
C GLN A 357 -11.60 14.95 20.27
N ASP A 358 -11.75 14.57 18.99
CA ASP A 358 -11.59 13.18 18.55
C ASP A 358 -10.16 12.69 18.74
N GLN A 359 -9.18 13.54 18.41
CA GLN A 359 -7.76 13.23 18.65
C GLN A 359 -7.45 13.15 20.15
N ALA A 360 -7.98 14.07 20.96
CA ALA A 360 -7.84 14.05 22.41
C ALA A 360 -8.45 12.80 23.04
N LEU A 361 -9.62 12.37 22.55
CA LEU A 361 -10.25 11.13 22.99
C LEU A 361 -9.39 9.93 22.60
N HIS A 362 -8.92 9.85 21.36
CA HIS A 362 -8.03 8.78 20.91
C HIS A 362 -6.82 8.63 21.85
N PHE A 363 -6.08 9.71 22.09
CA PHE A 363 -4.91 9.68 22.97
C PHE A 363 -5.26 9.38 24.43
N ARG A 364 -6.40 9.89 24.91
CA ARG A 364 -6.92 9.49 26.22
C ARG A 364 -7.15 7.99 26.32
N LEU A 365 -7.72 7.35 25.30
CA LEU A 365 -7.94 5.90 25.30
C LEU A 365 -6.63 5.12 25.36
N VAL A 366 -5.57 5.61 24.69
CA VAL A 366 -4.21 5.05 24.81
C VAL A 366 -3.76 5.07 26.28
N CYS A 367 -3.92 6.21 26.97
CA CYS A 367 -3.60 6.35 28.39
C CYS A 367 -4.44 5.43 29.30
N LEU A 368 -5.74 5.25 29.01
CA LEU A 368 -6.61 4.36 29.80
C LEU A 368 -6.23 2.88 29.62
N ASN A 369 -5.81 2.51 28.41
CA ASN A 369 -5.29 1.17 28.08
C ASN A 369 -3.84 0.93 28.53
N HIS A 370 -3.16 1.94 29.09
CA HIS A 370 -1.77 1.82 29.52
C HIS A 370 -1.60 0.75 30.61
N PRO A 371 -0.49 -0.03 30.61
CA PRO A 371 -0.23 -1.06 31.61
C PRO A 371 -0.31 -0.58 33.07
N ASP A 372 -0.05 0.69 33.35
CA ASP A 372 -0.14 1.25 34.71
C ASP A 372 -1.58 1.58 35.14
N ARG A 373 -2.46 1.89 34.17
CA ARG A 373 -3.85 2.30 34.44
C ARG A 373 -4.83 1.13 34.34
N LYS A 374 -4.68 0.30 33.32
CA LYS A 374 -5.55 -0.87 33.04
C LYS A 374 -7.05 -0.55 33.12
N ALA A 375 -7.44 0.68 32.77
CA ALA A 375 -8.82 1.16 32.86
C ALA A 375 -9.62 0.76 31.62
N TYR A 376 -9.56 -0.54 31.27
CA TYR A 376 -10.08 -1.07 30.01
C TYR A 376 -11.60 -0.93 29.87
N GLU A 377 -12.36 -1.08 30.97
CA GLU A 377 -13.82 -0.87 30.94
C GLU A 377 -14.19 0.57 30.61
N LEU A 378 -13.45 1.55 31.18
CA LEU A 378 -13.67 2.96 30.88
C LEU A 378 -13.30 3.27 29.42
N ALA A 379 -12.16 2.75 28.95
CA ALA A 379 -11.73 2.92 27.57
C ALA A 379 -12.76 2.36 26.57
N LYS A 380 -13.26 1.14 26.82
CA LYS A 380 -14.32 0.51 26.03
C LYS A 380 -15.57 1.37 25.99
N LYS A 381 -16.07 1.80 27.17
CA LYS A 381 -17.28 2.60 27.29
C LYS A 381 -17.16 3.94 26.53
N GLU A 382 -16.08 4.69 26.75
CA GLU A 382 -15.89 5.98 26.09
C GLU A 382 -15.77 5.83 24.55
N ALA A 383 -15.11 4.78 24.07
CA ALA A 383 -15.00 4.49 22.64
C ALA A 383 -16.34 4.11 22.00
N GLU A 384 -17.11 3.22 22.63
CA GLU A 384 -18.43 2.80 22.16
C GLU A 384 -19.42 3.97 22.14
N GLU A 385 -19.46 4.79 23.20
CA GLU A 385 -20.30 5.99 23.26
C GLU A 385 -19.95 7.01 22.17
N TRP A 386 -18.68 7.14 21.82
CA TRP A 386 -18.27 8.01 20.71
C TRP A 386 -18.73 7.43 19.38
N LEU A 387 -18.48 6.13 19.14
CA LEU A 387 -18.87 5.44 17.90
C LEU A 387 -20.39 5.46 17.64
N GLN A 388 -21.21 5.45 18.70
CA GLN A 388 -22.67 5.57 18.59
C GLN A 388 -23.15 6.99 18.21
N ARG A 389 -22.37 8.02 18.54
CA ARG A 389 -22.76 9.43 18.33
C ARG A 389 -22.26 10.02 17.01
N VAL A 390 -21.22 9.45 16.41
CA VAL A 390 -20.60 10.00 15.20
C VAL A 390 -21.12 9.38 13.92
N ASP A 391 -21.10 10.17 12.84
CA ASP A 391 -21.45 9.68 11.51
C ASP A 391 -20.37 8.75 10.91
N ARG A 392 -20.73 8.11 9.79
CA ARG A 392 -19.86 7.17 9.08
C ARG A 392 -18.58 7.81 8.54
N LEU A 393 -18.59 9.08 8.15
CA LEU A 393 -17.41 9.76 7.62
C LEU A 393 -16.42 10.06 8.74
N ARG A 394 -16.91 10.59 9.86
CA ARG A 394 -16.09 10.94 11.03
C ARG A 394 -15.46 9.71 11.68
N SER A 395 -16.18 8.58 11.74
CA SER A 395 -15.62 7.31 12.26
C SER A 395 -14.53 6.68 11.38
N ARG A 396 -14.36 7.14 10.13
CA ARG A 396 -13.32 6.69 9.19
C ARG A 396 -12.09 7.61 9.15
N THR A 397 -12.11 8.71 9.88
CA THR A 397 -10.94 9.57 10.04
C THR A 397 -9.82 8.83 10.76
N GLU A 398 -8.58 9.32 10.66
CA GLU A 398 -7.44 8.74 11.38
C GLU A 398 -7.71 8.60 12.89
N ALA A 399 -8.30 9.61 13.52
CA ALA A 399 -8.69 9.58 14.92
C ALA A 399 -9.78 8.53 15.19
N GLY A 400 -10.78 8.42 14.31
CA GLY A 400 -11.84 7.42 14.43
C GLY A 400 -11.33 5.97 14.31
N LEU A 401 -10.41 5.71 13.37
CA LEU A 401 -9.73 4.43 13.26
C LEU A 401 -8.85 4.14 14.49
N GLY A 402 -8.21 5.18 15.05
CA GLY A 402 -7.46 5.08 16.30
C GLY A 402 -8.33 4.75 17.50
N ILE A 403 -9.50 5.38 17.65
CA ILE A 403 -10.48 5.05 18.69
C ILE A 403 -10.93 3.59 18.57
N ARG A 404 -11.20 3.10 17.35
CA ARG A 404 -11.52 1.68 17.12
C ARG A 404 -10.37 0.76 17.50
N TRP A 405 -9.13 1.13 17.16
CA TRP A 405 -7.96 0.36 17.54
C TRP A 405 -7.79 0.27 19.06
N GLU A 406 -7.98 1.38 19.78
CA GLU A 406 -7.95 1.39 21.23
C GLU A 406 -9.12 0.63 21.86
N LEU A 407 -10.29 0.58 21.20
CA LEU A 407 -11.38 -0.31 21.61
C LEU A 407 -10.98 -1.79 21.48
N VAL A 408 -10.29 -2.19 20.41
CA VAL A 408 -9.76 -3.57 20.27
C VAL A 408 -8.80 -3.90 21.41
N ARG A 409 -7.88 -2.98 21.74
CA ARG A 409 -6.93 -3.15 22.85
C ARG A 409 -7.63 -3.25 24.21
N ALA A 410 -8.66 -2.43 24.43
CA ALA A 410 -9.47 -2.48 25.65
C ALA A 410 -10.19 -3.82 25.80
N LEU A 411 -10.87 -4.28 24.75
CA LEU A 411 -11.59 -5.57 24.74
C LEU A 411 -10.64 -6.75 24.97
N GLU A 412 -9.45 -6.72 24.37
CA GLU A 412 -8.42 -7.72 24.62
C GLU A 412 -7.91 -7.67 26.06
N GLY A 413 -7.68 -6.47 26.61
CA GLY A 413 -7.31 -6.27 28.01
C GLY A 413 -8.33 -6.87 28.97
N LEU A 414 -9.63 -6.68 28.68
CA LEU A 414 -10.73 -7.31 29.43
C LEU A 414 -10.74 -8.83 29.28
N ALA A 415 -10.57 -9.35 28.06
CA ALA A 415 -10.53 -10.79 27.81
C ALA A 415 -9.36 -11.53 28.50
N ARG A 416 -8.29 -10.80 28.86
CA ARG A 416 -7.13 -11.31 29.60
C ARG A 416 -7.26 -11.17 31.13
N GLY A 417 -8.36 -10.62 31.64
CA GLY A 417 -8.61 -10.50 33.07
C GLY A 417 -8.67 -11.85 33.76
N LYS A 418 -8.10 -11.95 34.98
CA LYS A 418 -7.98 -13.21 35.74
C LYS A 418 -9.33 -13.80 36.15
N ASP A 419 -10.33 -12.95 36.36
CA ASP A 419 -11.65 -13.34 36.91
C ASP A 419 -12.77 -13.36 35.86
N VAL A 420 -12.41 -13.32 34.57
CA VAL A 420 -13.41 -13.24 33.48
C VAL A 420 -13.91 -14.63 33.11
N LYS A 421 -15.23 -14.79 33.11
CA LYS A 421 -15.88 -16.06 32.73
C LYS A 421 -15.56 -16.41 31.27
N PRO A 422 -15.46 -17.71 30.91
CA PRO A 422 -15.18 -18.13 29.53
C PRO A 422 -16.11 -17.52 28.49
N GLU A 423 -17.40 -17.40 28.80
CA GLU A 423 -18.43 -16.80 27.94
C GLU A 423 -18.20 -15.30 27.69
N GLU A 424 -17.87 -14.55 28.74
CA GLU A 424 -17.56 -13.12 28.66
C GLU A 424 -16.25 -12.88 27.92
N ARG A 425 -15.24 -13.72 28.18
CA ARG A 425 -13.97 -13.71 27.45
C ARG A 425 -14.20 -13.92 25.96
N GLU A 426 -14.99 -14.93 25.58
CA GLU A 426 -15.32 -15.19 24.19
C GLU A 426 -16.08 -14.02 23.55
N ARG A 427 -17.05 -13.44 24.26
CA ARG A 427 -17.78 -12.25 23.80
C ARG A 427 -16.84 -11.08 23.50
N TYR A 428 -15.90 -10.78 24.41
CA TYR A 428 -14.93 -9.70 24.19
C TYR A 428 -14.00 -9.97 23.01
N LEU A 429 -13.51 -11.21 22.86
CA LEU A 429 -12.66 -11.58 21.74
C LEU A 429 -13.40 -11.51 20.39
N ARG A 430 -14.67 -11.94 20.33
CA ARG A 430 -15.51 -11.82 19.11
C ARG A 430 -15.75 -10.36 18.75
N GLN A 431 -16.05 -9.52 19.74
CA GLN A 431 -16.23 -8.09 19.53
C GLN A 431 -14.93 -7.41 19.06
N ALA A 432 -13.79 -7.77 19.67
CA ALA A 432 -12.47 -7.27 19.27
C ALA A 432 -12.16 -7.66 17.82
N LEU A 433 -12.51 -8.88 17.41
CA LEU A 433 -12.28 -9.37 16.05
C LEU A 433 -13.11 -8.58 15.02
N GLU A 434 -14.37 -8.31 15.32
CA GLU A 434 -15.24 -7.50 14.46
C GLU A 434 -14.68 -6.09 14.27
N VAL A 435 -14.32 -5.41 15.37
CA VAL A 435 -13.76 -4.06 15.32
C VAL A 435 -12.41 -4.05 14.60
N ALA A 436 -11.55 -5.05 14.81
CA ALA A 436 -10.28 -5.19 14.11
C ALA A 436 -10.45 -5.37 12.60
N ARG A 437 -11.45 -6.16 12.17
CA ARG A 437 -11.81 -6.31 10.74
C ARG A 437 -12.30 -5.01 10.13
N GLU A 438 -13.10 -4.21 10.87
CA GLU A 438 -13.51 -2.88 10.40
C GLU A 438 -12.33 -1.94 10.20
N VAL A 439 -11.35 -1.95 11.12
CA VAL A 439 -10.12 -1.15 10.98
C VAL A 439 -9.29 -1.62 9.78
N ASN A 440 -9.19 -2.93 9.55
CA ASN A 440 -8.38 -3.52 8.48
C ASN A 440 -8.85 -3.16 7.06
N ARG A 441 -10.14 -2.80 6.90
CA ARG A 441 -10.72 -2.39 5.62
C ARG A 441 -10.12 -1.10 5.06
N PHE A 442 -9.51 -0.26 5.91
CA PHE A 442 -8.99 1.04 5.51
C PHE A 442 -7.46 1.03 5.45
N PRO A 443 -6.84 1.61 4.40
CA PRO A 443 -5.41 1.83 4.38
C PRO A 443 -5.02 2.84 5.48
N GLY A 444 -3.86 2.63 6.10
CA GLY A 444 -3.32 3.53 7.14
C GLY A 444 -2.47 2.80 8.18
N ARG A 445 -2.02 3.53 9.20
CA ARG A 445 -1.10 3.01 10.24
C ARG A 445 -1.61 1.77 11.00
N TYR A 446 -2.93 1.57 11.05
CA TYR A 446 -3.55 0.45 11.77
C TYR A 446 -3.81 -0.78 10.89
N LYS A 447 -3.60 -0.72 9.57
CA LYS A 447 -3.91 -1.84 8.67
C LYS A 447 -3.05 -3.06 8.99
N HIS A 448 -1.73 -2.89 9.06
CA HIS A 448 -0.83 -4.00 9.36
C HIS A 448 -1.01 -4.53 10.80
N PRO A 449 -1.03 -3.68 11.86
CA PRO A 449 -1.34 -4.13 13.22
C PRO A 449 -2.68 -4.86 13.33
N SER A 450 -3.72 -4.41 12.62
CA SER A 450 -5.02 -5.10 12.62
C SER A 450 -4.99 -6.45 11.93
N THR A 451 -4.20 -6.65 10.85
CA THR A 451 -4.03 -7.97 10.23
C THR A 451 -3.44 -8.97 11.23
N LEU A 452 -2.37 -8.57 11.92
CA LEU A 452 -1.74 -9.41 12.95
C LEU A 452 -2.71 -9.69 14.10
N LYS A 453 -3.42 -8.66 14.57
CA LYS A 453 -4.41 -8.79 15.64
C LYS A 453 -5.58 -9.71 15.26
N ILE A 454 -6.08 -9.64 14.03
CA ILE A 454 -7.13 -10.55 13.52
C ILE A 454 -6.65 -12.00 13.59
N ARG A 455 -5.40 -12.28 13.21
CA ARG A 455 -4.79 -13.61 13.31
C ARG A 455 -4.74 -14.08 14.76
N GLU A 456 -4.22 -13.25 15.66
CA GLU A 456 -4.14 -13.55 17.10
C GLU A 456 -5.52 -13.84 17.72
N LEU A 457 -6.51 -13.00 17.42
CA LEU A 457 -7.88 -13.15 17.93
C LEU A 457 -8.56 -14.42 17.39
N ASN A 458 -8.34 -14.76 16.12
CA ASN A 458 -8.84 -16.01 15.55
C ASN A 458 -8.20 -17.24 16.20
N ILE A 459 -6.90 -17.21 16.48
CA ILE A 459 -6.22 -18.29 17.23
C ILE A 459 -6.81 -18.41 18.64
N ALA A 460 -7.02 -17.27 19.33
CA ALA A 460 -7.58 -17.25 20.68
C ALA A 460 -9.02 -17.76 20.76
N LEU A 461 -9.83 -17.54 19.71
CA LEU A 461 -11.23 -17.97 19.62
C LEU A 461 -11.41 -19.40 19.12
N HIS A 462 -10.60 -19.84 18.16
CA HIS A 462 -10.87 -21.05 17.39
C HIS A 462 -9.75 -22.10 17.46
N GLY A 463 -8.66 -21.81 18.17
CA GLY A 463 -7.47 -22.68 18.20
C GLY A 463 -6.71 -22.76 16.87
N ARG A 464 -7.15 -22.03 15.85
CA ARG A 464 -6.54 -21.93 14.52
C ARG A 464 -6.79 -20.55 13.93
N ALA A 465 -5.84 -20.02 13.17
CA ALA A 465 -6.05 -18.79 12.41
C ALA A 465 -7.10 -19.02 11.30
N GLU A 466 -7.91 -17.99 11.01
CA GLU A 466 -8.81 -18.00 9.84
C GLU A 466 -7.97 -18.13 8.57
N GLU A 467 -8.45 -18.93 7.62
CA GLU A 467 -7.71 -19.19 6.38
C GLU A 467 -7.63 -17.91 5.52
N PRO A 468 -6.44 -17.59 4.97
CA PRO A 468 -6.28 -16.53 3.98
C PRO A 468 -7.27 -16.65 2.82
N LYS A 469 -7.78 -15.51 2.33
CA LYS A 469 -8.76 -15.44 1.23
C LYS A 469 -8.17 -14.92 -0.07
N ASP A 470 -6.93 -14.45 -0.04
CA ASP A 470 -6.20 -13.94 -1.21
C ASP A 470 -4.80 -14.58 -1.31
N PHE A 471 -4.28 -14.66 -2.55
CA PHE A 471 -2.96 -15.22 -2.85
C PHE A 471 -1.86 -14.55 -2.03
N GLY A 472 -1.79 -13.21 -2.05
CA GLY A 472 -0.69 -12.46 -1.45
C GLY A 472 -0.57 -12.68 0.06
N THR A 473 -1.69 -12.73 0.78
CA THR A 473 -1.71 -13.02 2.21
C THR A 473 -1.34 -14.47 2.51
N ALA A 474 -1.85 -15.44 1.73
CA ALA A 474 -1.48 -16.85 1.88
C ALA A 474 0.01 -17.09 1.61
N TYR A 475 0.54 -16.47 0.55
CA TYR A 475 1.94 -16.59 0.15
C TYR A 475 2.88 -15.95 1.17
N ARG A 476 2.55 -14.77 1.71
CA ARG A 476 3.33 -14.12 2.77
C ARG A 476 3.41 -14.99 4.04
N LEU A 477 2.29 -15.59 4.46
CA LEU A 477 2.29 -16.52 5.58
C LEU A 477 3.12 -17.78 5.29
N ALA A 478 3.11 -18.25 4.03
CA ALA A 478 3.98 -19.34 3.63
C ALA A 478 5.46 -18.94 3.71
N GLN A 479 5.83 -17.72 3.31
CA GLN A 479 7.19 -17.19 3.45
C GLN A 479 7.64 -17.08 4.91
N GLU A 480 6.79 -16.59 5.81
CA GLU A 480 7.06 -16.60 7.26
C GLU A 480 7.28 -18.03 7.78
N SER A 481 6.49 -18.98 7.28
CA SER A 481 6.62 -20.39 7.66
C SER A 481 7.89 -21.04 7.10
N LEU A 482 8.34 -20.63 5.91
CA LEU A 482 9.60 -21.10 5.31
C LEU A 482 10.82 -20.73 6.17
N ALA A 483 10.85 -19.53 6.78
CA ALA A 483 11.92 -19.14 7.70
C ALA A 483 12.00 -20.08 8.92
N LYS A 484 10.84 -20.54 9.42
CA LYS A 484 10.77 -21.53 10.50
C LYS A 484 11.24 -22.91 10.07
N VAL A 485 11.07 -23.28 8.79
CA VAL A 485 11.60 -24.55 8.25
C VAL A 485 13.13 -24.56 8.34
N SER A 486 13.82 -23.47 7.97
CA SER A 486 15.28 -23.38 8.12
C SER A 486 15.72 -23.51 9.58
N GLU A 487 15.08 -22.78 10.50
CA GLU A 487 15.39 -22.82 11.93
C GLU A 487 15.20 -24.23 12.52
N ARG A 488 14.08 -24.89 12.22
CA ARG A 488 13.77 -26.24 12.71
C ARG A 488 14.70 -27.30 12.12
N ARG A 489 15.17 -27.13 10.87
CA ARG A 489 16.18 -28.01 10.29
C ARG A 489 17.54 -27.87 10.97
N GLU A 490 17.95 -26.65 11.30
CA GLU A 490 19.19 -26.43 12.07
C GLU A 490 19.08 -27.01 13.49
N ALA A 491 17.93 -26.85 14.14
CA ALA A 491 17.65 -27.46 15.43
C ALA A 491 17.72 -29.01 15.37
N LEU A 492 17.15 -29.62 14.32
CA LEU A 492 17.26 -31.05 14.09
C LEU A 492 18.71 -31.49 13.86
N GLN A 493 19.50 -30.72 13.12
CA GLN A 493 20.92 -31.02 12.91
C GLN A 493 21.70 -30.99 14.23
N LYS A 494 21.51 -29.97 15.06
CA LYS A 494 22.11 -29.88 16.40
C LYS A 494 21.67 -31.02 17.31
N ALA A 495 20.40 -31.43 17.24
CA ALA A 495 19.90 -32.59 17.99
C ALA A 495 20.54 -33.92 17.52
N LYS A 496 20.81 -34.06 16.21
CA LYS A 496 21.54 -35.22 15.67
C LYS A 496 23.00 -35.25 16.14
N GLU A 497 23.63 -34.10 16.26
CA GLU A 497 25.01 -33.96 16.75
C GLU A 497 25.12 -34.24 18.26
N SER A 498 24.09 -33.94 19.05
CA SER A 498 24.07 -34.25 20.48
C SER A 498 23.86 -35.73 20.80
N GLY A 499 23.32 -36.51 19.84
CA GLY A 499 23.06 -37.94 19.98
C GLY A 499 21.88 -38.29 20.91
N ASP A 500 21.13 -37.31 21.42
CA ASP A 500 19.95 -37.55 22.25
C ASP A 500 18.74 -37.94 21.40
N GLN A 501 18.39 -39.23 21.45
CA GLN A 501 17.29 -39.81 20.67
C GLN A 501 15.93 -39.15 20.95
N LYS A 502 15.68 -38.67 22.18
CA LYS A 502 14.44 -37.96 22.50
C LYS A 502 14.44 -36.57 21.88
N ALA A 503 15.54 -35.84 21.97
CA ALA A 503 15.68 -34.53 21.34
C ALA A 503 15.54 -34.64 19.80
N ILE A 504 16.13 -35.66 19.19
CA ILE A 504 15.99 -35.95 17.75
C ILE A 504 14.52 -36.18 17.39
N ALA A 505 13.83 -37.09 18.09
CA ALA A 505 12.42 -37.39 17.81
C ALA A 505 11.51 -36.16 17.96
N THR A 506 11.81 -35.30 18.93
CA THR A 506 11.05 -34.06 19.18
C THR A 506 11.28 -33.04 18.07
N ALA A 507 12.56 -32.83 17.68
CA ALA A 507 12.91 -31.94 16.58
C ALA A 507 12.38 -32.43 15.23
N GLU A 508 12.33 -33.75 14.99
CA GLU A 508 11.70 -34.33 13.79
C GLU A 508 10.19 -34.09 13.76
N ALA A 509 9.50 -34.25 14.90
CA ALA A 509 8.07 -33.98 15.00
C ALA A 509 7.75 -32.50 14.76
N ASP A 510 8.52 -31.59 15.36
CA ASP A 510 8.37 -30.14 15.19
C ASP A 510 8.62 -29.72 13.74
N LEU A 511 9.69 -30.24 13.12
CA LEU A 511 9.98 -29.99 11.71
C LEU A 511 8.83 -30.49 10.83
N LYS A 512 8.31 -31.69 11.09
CA LYS A 512 7.19 -32.25 10.33
C LYS A 512 5.93 -31.39 10.44
N LEU A 513 5.63 -30.84 11.61
CA LEU A 513 4.50 -29.93 11.81
C LEU A 513 4.65 -28.66 10.95
N VAL A 514 5.81 -28.01 11.00
CA VAL A 514 6.08 -26.80 10.22
C VAL A 514 6.08 -27.09 8.71
N LEU A 515 6.63 -28.23 8.27
CA LEU A 515 6.60 -28.64 6.86
C LEU A 515 5.16 -28.85 6.37
N ASN A 516 4.32 -29.53 7.14
CA ASN A 516 2.90 -29.73 6.80
C ASN A 516 2.15 -28.41 6.67
N GLU A 517 2.33 -27.50 7.62
CA GLU A 517 1.65 -26.19 7.59
C GLU A 517 2.16 -25.33 6.41
N THR A 518 3.46 -25.34 6.16
CA THR A 518 4.06 -24.62 5.02
C THR A 518 3.51 -25.16 3.70
N ALA A 519 3.45 -26.48 3.51
CA ALA A 519 2.87 -27.09 2.33
C ALA A 519 1.38 -26.74 2.17
N ARG A 520 0.62 -26.73 3.26
CA ARG A 520 -0.79 -26.34 3.27
C ARG A 520 -0.97 -24.89 2.81
N LEU A 521 -0.20 -23.96 3.37
CA LEU A 521 -0.25 -22.53 3.01
C LEU A 521 0.17 -22.28 1.56
N LEU A 522 1.21 -22.96 1.06
CA LEU A 522 1.63 -22.85 -0.34
C LEU A 522 0.57 -23.39 -1.31
N ARG A 523 -0.07 -24.52 -0.98
CA ARG A 523 -1.18 -25.06 -1.77
C ARG A 523 -2.39 -24.12 -1.75
N LEU A 524 -2.71 -23.54 -0.58
CA LEU A 524 -3.77 -22.54 -0.45
C LEU A 524 -3.48 -21.31 -1.30
N ALA A 525 -2.26 -20.76 -1.22
CA ALA A 525 -1.84 -19.64 -2.05
C ALA A 525 -2.06 -19.96 -3.54
N LEU A 526 -1.54 -21.08 -4.01
CA LEU A 526 -1.70 -21.51 -5.41
C LEU A 526 -3.17 -21.72 -5.81
N SER A 527 -4.05 -22.13 -4.91
CA SER A 527 -5.49 -22.26 -5.18
C SER A 527 -6.24 -20.93 -5.24
N LEU A 528 -5.68 -19.88 -4.62
CA LEU A 528 -6.22 -18.52 -4.60
C LEU A 528 -5.61 -17.62 -5.68
N ALA A 529 -4.71 -18.16 -6.51
CA ALA A 529 -4.10 -17.43 -7.61
C ALA A 529 -5.16 -17.12 -8.69
N ASP A 530 -5.20 -15.87 -9.13
CA ASP A 530 -6.08 -15.37 -10.18
C ASP A 530 -5.27 -14.80 -11.37
N GLU A 531 -5.95 -14.27 -12.39
CA GLU A 531 -5.29 -13.68 -13.58
C GLU A 531 -4.40 -12.47 -13.26
N LYS A 532 -4.58 -11.84 -12.10
CA LYS A 532 -3.82 -10.66 -11.66
C LYS A 532 -2.60 -11.03 -10.84
N THR A 533 -2.47 -12.30 -10.45
CA THR A 533 -1.37 -12.76 -9.61
C THR A 533 -0.07 -12.74 -10.43
N PRO A 534 1.02 -12.10 -9.94
CA PRO A 534 2.29 -12.06 -10.65
C PRO A 534 2.81 -13.45 -10.98
N LEU A 535 3.21 -13.65 -12.25
CA LEU A 535 3.72 -14.94 -12.73
C LEU A 535 4.94 -15.39 -11.90
N SER A 536 5.82 -14.46 -11.56
CA SER A 536 7.03 -14.72 -10.78
C SER A 536 6.72 -15.26 -9.38
N GLU A 537 5.82 -14.61 -8.64
CA GLU A 537 5.39 -15.07 -7.31
C GLU A 537 4.70 -16.44 -7.38
N MET A 538 3.83 -16.63 -8.38
CA MET A 538 3.12 -17.90 -8.57
C MET A 538 4.12 -19.05 -8.83
N GLN A 539 5.13 -18.85 -9.68
CA GLN A 539 6.13 -19.87 -9.97
C GLN A 539 7.09 -20.09 -8.79
N GLN A 540 7.41 -19.03 -8.06
CA GLN A 540 8.20 -19.13 -6.83
C GLN A 540 7.46 -19.92 -5.73
N ALA A 541 6.14 -19.77 -5.61
CA ALA A 541 5.32 -20.58 -4.72
C ALA A 541 5.34 -22.07 -5.11
N ARG A 542 5.30 -22.40 -6.42
CA ARG A 542 5.46 -23.79 -6.90
C ARG A 542 6.86 -24.35 -6.60
N TYR A 543 7.90 -23.55 -6.81
CA TYR A 543 9.27 -23.93 -6.45
C TYR A 543 9.39 -24.27 -4.96
N TYR A 544 8.89 -23.41 -4.07
CA TYR A 544 8.90 -23.69 -2.63
C TYR A 544 8.07 -24.91 -2.28
N LEU A 545 6.91 -25.13 -2.91
CA LEU A 545 6.09 -26.31 -2.67
C LEU A 545 6.82 -27.59 -3.10
N ALA A 546 7.54 -27.56 -4.23
CA ALA A 546 8.38 -28.67 -4.67
C ALA A 546 9.50 -28.96 -3.66
N TRP A 547 10.16 -27.92 -3.16
CA TRP A 547 11.23 -28.07 -2.18
C TRP A 547 10.72 -28.64 -0.85
N ILE A 548 9.59 -28.12 -0.34
CA ILE A 548 8.95 -28.65 0.87
C ILE A 548 8.51 -30.09 0.67
N SER A 549 7.97 -30.43 -0.50
CA SER A 549 7.57 -31.81 -0.83
C SER A 549 8.77 -32.77 -0.81
N LEU A 550 9.95 -32.32 -1.30
CA LEU A 550 11.20 -33.09 -1.20
C LEU A 550 11.58 -33.37 0.25
N LEU A 551 11.45 -32.36 1.13
CA LEU A 551 11.77 -32.50 2.56
C LEU A 551 10.79 -33.41 3.31
N MET A 552 9.54 -33.47 2.84
CA MET A 552 8.51 -34.33 3.40
C MET A 552 8.59 -35.79 2.91
N GLY A 553 9.55 -36.13 2.05
CA GLY A 553 9.66 -37.46 1.44
C GLY A 553 8.70 -37.70 0.27
N ARG A 554 8.01 -36.68 -0.22
CA ARG A 554 7.07 -36.77 -1.35
C ARG A 554 7.82 -36.51 -2.66
N TYR A 555 8.71 -37.43 -3.03
CA TYR A 555 9.67 -37.20 -4.12
C TYR A 555 9.01 -37.03 -5.50
N TYR A 556 7.99 -37.82 -5.82
CA TYR A 556 7.28 -37.69 -7.09
C TYR A 556 6.56 -36.34 -7.22
N GLU A 557 5.88 -35.89 -6.14
CA GLU A 557 5.22 -34.58 -6.11
C GLU A 557 6.24 -33.45 -6.30
N ALA A 558 7.38 -33.53 -5.60
CA ALA A 558 8.47 -32.59 -5.74
C ALA A 558 9.02 -32.54 -7.17
N ALA A 559 9.26 -33.70 -7.77
CA ALA A 559 9.82 -33.81 -9.11
C ALA A 559 8.88 -33.24 -10.18
N ILE A 560 7.59 -33.57 -10.12
CA ILE A 560 6.58 -33.11 -11.08
C ILE A 560 6.42 -31.58 -11.02
N LEU A 561 6.31 -31.03 -9.79
CA LEU A 561 6.18 -29.57 -9.61
C LEU A 561 7.44 -28.84 -10.10
N ALA A 562 8.62 -29.35 -9.76
CA ALA A 562 9.88 -28.75 -10.17
C ALA A 562 10.08 -28.81 -11.70
N GLU A 563 9.76 -29.95 -12.32
CA GLU A 563 9.80 -30.11 -13.77
C GLU A 563 8.85 -29.12 -14.46
N PHE A 564 7.61 -29.01 -13.97
CA PHE A 564 6.62 -28.09 -14.50
C PHE A 564 7.15 -26.64 -14.52
N VAL A 565 7.70 -26.16 -13.41
CA VAL A 565 8.27 -24.80 -13.34
C VAL A 565 9.45 -24.66 -14.30
N SER A 566 10.37 -25.62 -14.33
CA SER A 566 11.56 -25.56 -15.18
C SER A 566 11.24 -25.46 -16.69
N ARG A 567 10.12 -26.05 -17.11
CA ARG A 567 9.66 -26.09 -18.51
C ARG A 567 8.79 -24.92 -18.89
N THR A 568 7.91 -24.49 -17.99
CA THR A 568 6.84 -23.54 -18.30
C THR A 568 7.20 -22.11 -17.95
N TYR A 569 8.08 -21.89 -16.98
CA TYR A 569 8.41 -20.54 -16.55
C TYR A 569 9.30 -19.86 -17.60
N LYS A 570 8.74 -18.84 -18.25
CA LYS A 570 9.38 -17.97 -19.23
C LYS A 570 9.05 -16.53 -18.87
N GLU A 571 10.01 -15.85 -18.25
CA GLU A 571 9.85 -14.44 -17.92
C GLU A 571 10.27 -13.56 -19.09
N THR A 572 9.43 -12.59 -19.42
CA THR A 572 9.65 -11.64 -20.51
C THR A 572 10.16 -10.30 -20.01
N ASP A 573 9.94 -9.98 -18.73
CA ASP A 573 10.46 -8.76 -18.11
C ASP A 573 12.00 -8.83 -17.96
N PRO A 574 12.77 -7.88 -18.52
CA PRO A 574 14.22 -7.82 -18.38
C PRO A 574 14.72 -7.79 -16.94
N ASP A 575 14.00 -7.12 -16.02
CA ASP A 575 14.45 -6.89 -14.64
C ASP A 575 14.26 -8.14 -13.76
N GLU A 576 13.30 -9.00 -14.11
CA GLU A 576 13.03 -10.26 -13.40
C GLU A 576 13.65 -11.48 -14.08
N LYS A 577 14.13 -11.35 -15.32
CA LYS A 577 14.67 -12.44 -16.13
C LYS A 577 15.76 -13.25 -15.44
N GLU A 578 16.70 -12.58 -14.78
CA GLU A 578 17.81 -13.26 -14.08
C GLU A 578 17.29 -14.09 -12.89
N LYS A 579 16.35 -13.53 -12.12
CA LYS A 579 15.72 -14.24 -10.99
C LYS A 579 14.91 -15.44 -11.49
N ALA A 580 14.17 -15.26 -12.57
CA ALA A 580 13.39 -16.31 -13.20
C ALA A 580 14.28 -17.47 -13.69
N GLU A 581 15.37 -17.15 -14.37
CA GLU A 581 16.34 -18.12 -14.86
C GLU A 581 16.94 -18.94 -13.71
N LYS A 582 17.27 -18.27 -12.59
CA LYS A 582 17.76 -18.94 -11.38
C LYS A 582 16.72 -19.90 -10.81
N ILE A 583 15.45 -19.50 -10.69
CA ILE A 583 14.37 -20.37 -10.22
C ILE A 583 14.21 -21.59 -11.14
N VAL A 584 14.25 -21.37 -12.45
CA VAL A 584 14.16 -22.43 -13.46
C VAL A 584 15.31 -23.43 -13.33
N GLN A 585 16.55 -22.95 -13.13
CA GLN A 585 17.73 -23.79 -12.90
C GLN A 585 17.65 -24.55 -11.56
N ASP A 586 17.21 -23.88 -10.49
CA ASP A 586 17.01 -24.47 -9.18
C ASP A 586 15.95 -25.59 -9.23
N CYS A 587 14.83 -25.35 -9.91
CA CYS A 587 13.79 -26.35 -10.17
C CYS A 587 14.29 -27.53 -11.00
N ALA A 588 15.05 -27.30 -12.07
CA ALA A 588 15.59 -28.39 -12.88
C ALA A 588 16.49 -29.30 -12.05
N TYR A 589 17.36 -28.73 -11.21
CA TYR A 589 18.19 -29.51 -10.29
C TYR A 589 17.37 -30.17 -9.17
N LEU A 590 16.34 -29.50 -8.66
CA LEU A 590 15.45 -30.06 -7.64
C LEU A 590 14.72 -31.31 -8.15
N ALA A 591 14.30 -31.33 -9.42
CA ALA A 591 13.72 -32.51 -10.05
C ALA A 591 14.74 -33.67 -10.14
N VAL A 592 16.00 -33.39 -10.48
CA VAL A 592 17.09 -34.39 -10.44
C VAL A 592 17.26 -34.95 -9.02
N ALA A 593 17.31 -34.07 -8.02
CA ALA A 593 17.47 -34.48 -6.62
C ALA A 593 16.28 -35.32 -6.13
N ALA A 594 15.05 -34.95 -6.51
CA ALA A 594 13.84 -35.67 -6.17
C ALA A 594 13.81 -37.08 -6.79
N TYR A 595 14.06 -37.22 -8.10
CA TYR A 595 14.12 -38.54 -8.74
C TYR A 595 15.30 -39.39 -8.24
N THR A 596 16.43 -38.77 -7.88
CA THR A 596 17.55 -39.49 -7.25
C THR A 596 17.14 -40.10 -5.90
N ARG A 597 16.39 -39.35 -5.08
CA ARG A 597 15.87 -39.89 -3.80
C ARG A 597 14.78 -40.94 -4.02
N ALA A 598 13.88 -40.71 -4.96
CA ALA A 598 12.88 -41.72 -5.35
C ALA A 598 13.57 -43.03 -5.74
N TYR A 599 14.57 -42.97 -6.62
CA TYR A 599 15.36 -44.13 -7.04
C TYR A 599 15.98 -44.88 -5.85
N ASN A 600 16.66 -44.15 -4.95
CA ASN A 600 17.36 -44.77 -3.81
C ASN A 600 16.41 -45.42 -2.80
N GLU A 601 15.17 -44.92 -2.68
CA GLU A 601 14.17 -45.43 -1.74
C GLU A 601 13.15 -46.38 -2.38
N SER A 602 13.13 -46.49 -3.71
CA SER A 602 12.26 -47.40 -4.46
C SER A 602 12.67 -48.87 -4.33
N ARG A 603 11.68 -49.75 -4.47
CA ARG A 603 11.89 -51.21 -4.58
C ARG A 603 12.57 -51.51 -5.91
N GLU A 604 13.33 -52.60 -5.99
CA GLU A 604 14.10 -52.94 -7.19
C GLU A 604 13.26 -52.97 -8.48
N ASP A 605 12.02 -53.45 -8.39
CA ASP A 605 11.09 -53.52 -9.55
C ASP A 605 10.66 -52.14 -10.10
N ASP A 606 10.67 -51.10 -9.26
CA ASP A 606 10.24 -49.73 -9.63
C ASP A 606 11.43 -48.83 -10.07
N ARG A 607 12.67 -49.27 -9.81
CA ARG A 607 13.89 -48.49 -10.06
C ARG A 607 14.09 -48.15 -11.53
N ASP A 608 13.64 -48.99 -12.44
CA ASP A 608 13.78 -48.75 -13.88
C ASP A 608 13.01 -47.50 -14.33
N VAL A 609 11.80 -47.29 -13.79
CA VAL A 609 10.97 -46.11 -14.11
C VAL A 609 11.60 -44.84 -13.53
N ASP A 610 12.09 -44.92 -12.29
CA ASP A 610 12.77 -43.80 -11.63
C ASP A 610 14.08 -43.44 -12.34
N LEU A 611 14.84 -44.44 -12.78
CA LEU A 611 16.06 -44.23 -13.55
C LEU A 611 15.75 -43.57 -14.89
N GLN A 612 14.70 -44.01 -15.61
CA GLN A 612 14.27 -43.37 -16.86
C GLN A 612 13.88 -41.91 -16.65
N ASN A 613 13.13 -41.61 -15.59
CA ASN A 613 12.75 -40.24 -15.24
C ASN A 613 13.98 -39.38 -14.90
N LEU A 614 14.90 -39.92 -14.12
CA LEU A 614 16.15 -39.24 -13.77
C LEU A 614 17.00 -38.93 -15.01
N ILE A 615 17.17 -39.91 -15.91
CA ILE A 615 17.88 -39.75 -17.19
C ILE A 615 17.23 -38.63 -18.01
N ARG A 616 15.90 -38.60 -18.08
CA ARG A 616 15.15 -37.60 -18.84
C ARG A 616 15.41 -36.18 -18.32
N VAL A 617 15.25 -35.97 -17.01
CA VAL A 617 15.45 -34.66 -16.39
C VAL A 617 16.92 -34.22 -16.45
N CYS A 618 17.87 -35.13 -16.20
CA CYS A 618 19.30 -34.81 -16.32
C CYS A 618 19.69 -34.43 -17.75
N ASN A 619 19.18 -35.14 -18.76
CA ASN A 619 19.42 -34.80 -20.17
C ASN A 619 18.85 -33.42 -20.51
N GLU A 620 17.65 -33.10 -20.06
CA GLU A 620 17.05 -31.79 -20.28
C GLU A 620 17.88 -30.68 -19.61
N PHE A 621 18.26 -30.88 -18.34
CA PHE A 621 19.04 -29.92 -17.57
C PHE A 621 20.41 -29.67 -18.20
N THR A 622 21.13 -30.74 -18.57
CA THR A 622 22.47 -30.64 -19.18
C THR A 622 22.45 -30.14 -20.62
N ARG A 623 21.36 -30.32 -21.38
CA ARG A 623 21.20 -29.73 -22.72
C ARG A 623 20.95 -28.23 -22.65
N ARG A 624 20.13 -27.79 -21.69
CA ARG A 624 19.77 -26.37 -21.56
C ARG A 624 20.88 -25.56 -20.90
N TRP A 625 21.60 -26.14 -19.93
CA TRP A 625 22.73 -25.48 -19.24
C TRP A 625 23.97 -26.38 -19.16
N PRO A 626 24.69 -26.58 -20.28
CA PRO A 626 25.78 -27.56 -20.36
C PRO A 626 26.99 -27.25 -19.47
N ASN A 627 27.21 -25.97 -19.15
CA ASN A 627 28.36 -25.50 -18.37
C ASN A 627 27.98 -25.14 -16.92
N HIS A 628 26.72 -25.34 -16.50
CA HIS A 628 26.30 -24.97 -15.17
C HIS A 628 26.82 -25.97 -14.12
N PRO A 629 27.40 -25.54 -12.99
CA PRO A 629 28.01 -26.45 -12.00
C PRO A 629 27.05 -27.55 -11.52
N ARG A 630 25.78 -27.21 -11.25
CA ARG A 630 24.77 -28.20 -10.85
C ARG A 630 24.39 -29.19 -11.95
N ALA A 631 24.53 -28.81 -13.22
CA ALA A 631 24.31 -29.74 -14.32
C ALA A 631 25.44 -30.79 -14.38
N ASN A 632 26.66 -30.39 -14.03
CA ASN A 632 27.78 -31.33 -13.88
C ASN A 632 27.63 -32.24 -12.66
N GLU A 633 27.08 -31.73 -11.55
CA GLU A 633 26.69 -32.58 -10.42
C GLU A 633 25.64 -33.61 -10.81
N ALA A 634 24.65 -33.25 -11.64
CA ALA A 634 23.67 -34.19 -12.17
C ALA A 634 24.32 -35.29 -13.05
N ARG A 635 25.33 -34.93 -13.88
CA ARG A 635 26.15 -35.90 -14.64
C ARG A 635 26.91 -36.85 -13.72
N MET A 636 27.51 -36.34 -12.64
CA MET A 636 28.19 -37.15 -11.63
C MET A 636 27.23 -38.14 -10.96
N THR A 637 26.05 -37.68 -10.55
CA THR A 637 25.02 -38.52 -9.92
C THR A 637 24.61 -39.66 -10.84
N LEU A 638 24.31 -39.39 -12.11
CA LEU A 638 23.99 -40.45 -13.08
C LEU A 638 25.16 -41.41 -13.33
N GLY A 639 26.38 -40.91 -13.46
CA GLY A 639 27.56 -41.76 -13.63
C GLY A 639 27.74 -42.73 -12.46
N ARG A 640 27.54 -42.25 -11.22
CA ARG A 640 27.60 -43.08 -10.01
C ARG A 640 26.49 -44.12 -9.98
N LEU A 641 25.26 -43.76 -10.34
CA LEU A 641 24.12 -44.68 -10.39
C LEU A 641 24.33 -45.79 -11.43
N TYR A 642 24.76 -45.46 -12.65
CA TYR A 642 25.10 -46.48 -13.64
C TYR A 642 26.26 -47.38 -13.21
N SER A 643 27.21 -46.85 -12.43
CA SER A 643 28.27 -47.67 -11.86
C SER A 643 27.75 -48.62 -10.77
N GLN A 644 26.69 -48.26 -10.04
CA GLN A 644 26.06 -49.14 -9.05
C GLN A 644 25.26 -50.27 -9.72
N GLU A 645 24.59 -49.96 -10.83
CA GLU A 645 23.83 -50.91 -11.65
C GLU A 645 24.71 -51.84 -12.52
N ASN A 646 26.02 -51.87 -12.30
CA ASN A 646 26.98 -52.63 -13.11
C ASN A 646 26.90 -52.35 -14.63
N ARG A 647 26.62 -51.09 -15.01
CA ARG A 647 26.58 -50.61 -16.39
C ARG A 647 27.75 -49.66 -16.66
N PRO A 648 28.99 -50.18 -16.74
CA PRO A 648 30.20 -49.36 -16.75
C PRO A 648 30.36 -48.50 -18.01
N VAL A 649 29.83 -48.93 -19.16
CA VAL A 649 29.93 -48.15 -20.41
C VAL A 649 29.11 -46.87 -20.32
N GLU A 650 27.89 -46.96 -19.81
CA GLU A 650 27.01 -45.82 -19.60
C GLU A 650 27.55 -44.91 -18.50
N ALA A 651 28.05 -45.47 -17.41
CA ALA A 651 28.72 -44.70 -16.36
C ALA A 651 29.87 -43.86 -16.91
N ALA A 652 30.75 -44.47 -17.72
CA ALA A 652 31.88 -43.78 -18.32
C ALA A 652 31.45 -42.66 -19.27
N LYS A 653 30.37 -42.86 -20.05
CA LYS A 653 29.81 -41.82 -20.94
C LYS A 653 29.36 -40.58 -20.16
N TRP A 654 28.72 -40.75 -19.01
CA TRP A 654 28.25 -39.61 -18.20
C TRP A 654 29.41 -38.87 -17.53
N PHE A 655 30.38 -39.60 -16.98
CA PHE A 655 31.58 -39.00 -16.40
C PHE A 655 32.43 -38.23 -17.43
N SER A 656 32.56 -38.78 -18.64
CA SER A 656 33.38 -38.17 -19.71
C SER A 656 32.79 -36.86 -20.25
N GLN A 657 31.50 -36.57 -20.00
CA GLN A 657 30.83 -35.34 -20.45
C GLN A 657 31.07 -34.14 -19.54
N ILE A 658 31.75 -34.33 -18.41
CA ILE A 658 32.03 -33.23 -17.48
C ILE A 658 33.19 -32.40 -18.07
N PRO A 659 33.02 -31.07 -18.21
CA PRO A 659 34.02 -30.21 -18.85
C PRO A 659 35.24 -30.00 -17.94
N SER A 660 36.40 -29.72 -18.55
CA SER A 660 37.66 -29.49 -17.84
C SER A 660 37.67 -28.28 -16.90
N SER A 661 36.70 -27.38 -17.06
CA SER A 661 36.51 -26.21 -16.21
C SER A 661 35.78 -26.52 -14.89
N ASP A 662 35.19 -27.71 -14.73
CA ASP A 662 34.43 -28.06 -13.52
C ASP A 662 35.34 -28.60 -12.40
N LYS A 663 34.99 -28.29 -11.15
CA LYS A 663 35.72 -28.75 -9.96
C LYS A 663 35.78 -30.28 -9.83
N HIS A 664 34.80 -31.01 -10.39
CA HIS A 664 34.74 -32.47 -10.35
C HIS A 664 35.42 -33.13 -11.55
N TYR A 665 36.04 -32.37 -12.47
CA TYR A 665 36.59 -32.94 -13.70
C TYR A 665 37.61 -34.06 -13.43
N ALA A 666 38.56 -33.83 -12.53
CA ALA A 666 39.58 -34.82 -12.20
C ALA A 666 38.96 -36.11 -11.64
N GLU A 667 38.00 -35.99 -10.70
CA GLU A 667 37.27 -37.11 -10.14
C GLU A 667 36.49 -37.87 -11.23
N ALA A 668 35.79 -37.14 -12.10
CA ALA A 668 35.03 -37.69 -13.20
C ALA A 668 35.90 -38.48 -14.18
N GLN A 669 37.05 -37.95 -14.59
CA GLN A 669 37.96 -38.65 -15.51
C GLN A 669 38.53 -39.93 -14.89
N ILE A 670 38.86 -39.91 -13.59
CA ILE A 670 39.28 -41.11 -12.86
C ILE A 670 38.15 -42.14 -12.83
N ALA A 671 36.92 -41.72 -12.51
CA ALA A 671 35.75 -42.60 -12.47
C ALA A 671 35.41 -43.17 -13.87
N ALA A 672 35.55 -42.38 -14.94
CA ALA A 672 35.38 -42.83 -16.31
C ALA A 672 36.42 -43.90 -16.69
N GLY A 673 37.69 -43.67 -16.36
CA GLY A 673 38.77 -44.62 -16.58
C GLY A 673 38.55 -45.93 -15.83
N GLN A 674 38.15 -45.85 -14.55
CA GLN A 674 37.81 -47.03 -13.75
C GLN A 674 36.62 -47.81 -14.34
N ALA A 675 35.61 -47.11 -14.85
CA ALA A 675 34.45 -47.74 -15.47
C ALA A 675 34.85 -48.46 -16.78
N TYR A 676 35.60 -47.81 -17.68
CA TYR A 676 36.13 -48.47 -18.88
C TYR A 676 37.06 -49.65 -18.56
N TRP A 677 37.87 -49.54 -17.50
CA TRP A 677 38.72 -50.64 -17.03
C TRP A 677 37.89 -51.83 -16.53
N ARG A 678 36.84 -51.59 -15.73
CA ARG A 678 35.91 -52.64 -15.30
C ARG A 678 35.25 -53.35 -16.49
N GLN A 679 34.84 -52.59 -17.50
CA GLN A 679 34.30 -53.17 -18.74
C GLN A 679 35.33 -54.09 -19.43
N SER A 680 36.60 -53.68 -19.51
CA SER A 680 37.65 -54.52 -20.12
C SER A 680 37.90 -55.83 -19.37
N ARG A 681 37.55 -55.88 -18.07
CA ARG A 681 37.70 -57.06 -17.19
C ARG A 681 36.46 -57.94 -17.14
N THR A 682 35.29 -57.43 -17.53
CA THR A 682 34.11 -58.29 -17.71
C THR A 682 34.37 -59.23 -18.90
N PRO A 683 34.37 -60.56 -18.72
CA PRO A 683 34.69 -61.49 -19.79
C PRO A 683 33.59 -61.43 -20.85
N THR A 684 33.76 -60.57 -21.84
CA THR A 684 32.97 -60.60 -23.06
C THR A 684 33.40 -61.85 -23.81
N ALA A 685 32.64 -62.93 -23.67
CA ALA A 685 32.61 -64.09 -24.56
C ALA A 685 33.88 -64.29 -25.40
N CYS A 686 34.93 -64.83 -24.78
CA CYS A 686 35.96 -65.55 -25.52
C CYS A 686 35.34 -66.86 -26.07
N ARG A 687 34.43 -66.77 -27.05
CA ARG A 687 33.85 -67.93 -27.74
C ARG A 687 33.09 -67.54 -29.01
N LYS A 688 33.82 -67.38 -30.12
CA LYS A 688 33.50 -67.90 -31.49
C LYS A 688 34.56 -67.43 -32.51
N ARG A 689 35.82 -67.80 -32.26
CA ARG A 689 36.85 -67.98 -33.30
C ARG A 689 37.60 -69.26 -32.98
N ASN A 690 36.92 -70.39 -33.12
CA ASN A 690 37.51 -71.73 -33.19
C ASN A 690 36.44 -72.80 -33.47
N VAL A 691 35.70 -72.70 -34.58
CA VAL A 691 35.14 -73.85 -35.30
C VAL A 691 34.96 -73.46 -36.77
N ARG A 692 35.97 -73.73 -37.60
CA ARG A 692 35.90 -74.20 -39.00
C ARG A 692 37.27 -74.02 -39.67
N ALA A 693 38.18 -74.94 -39.34
CA ALA A 693 39.30 -75.33 -40.18
C ALA A 693 39.79 -76.70 -39.70
N ARG A 694 39.03 -77.75 -40.02
CA ARG A 694 39.49 -79.15 -40.21
C ARG A 694 38.30 -80.03 -40.64
N SER A 695 38.35 -80.42 -41.92
CA SER A 695 37.83 -81.64 -42.57
C SER A 695 36.37 -82.09 -42.31
N ASN A 696 35.49 -81.95 -43.30
CA ASN A 696 35.38 -82.85 -44.47
C ASN A 696 34.90 -82.07 -45.69
#